data_AF-A0A1C5PPY9-F1
#
_entry.id   AF-A0A1C5PPY9-F1
#
_cell.length_a   1.000
_cell.length_b   1.000
_cell.length_c   1.000
_cell.angle_alpha   90.00
_cell.angle_beta   90.00
_cell.angle_gamma   90.00
#
_symmetry.space_group_name_H-M   'P 1'
#
loop_
_entity.id
_entity.type
_entity.pdbx_description
1 polymer ?
#
loop_
_entity_poly.entity_id
_entity_poly.type
_entity_poly.pdbx_seq_one_letter_code
_entity_poly.pdbx_strand_id
1 'polypeptide(L)'
;MTKRKGYLLAAAALLCLSGTSLLTSCQKDYDGQLEILRNQINNGEVNLNSLKEKVTLIEQQIKALEEALTEGGSGHKEDIDRLKTELETVKTDLNNRIAELQAVIDGNTEEIQQLKEKIQIANQEFNTRLLEISNQINAIDTSLNVLDGRVAKLEMQVEALQEKQKAVELAIEGLKTEMAGLGSDMADQKQKMEEALTQLQEVKNKLTTDINQLKALVDEVKKATATNAANLESLRQNTIEKITAVKTEVDARIQDVENEMAGLSSTVQSLGNKVNQLNSKYDNLGEQLNNLVEKYDLQIYKIWEAINALTPGSDTELNELKELVTTLQKDLDDLKTAMNQQLEKLLNTQKLFGNDLQQTKELVENHTQKLNELSTRLDQLGLKVSTLEGLIQDMQTAYQLTLTDIEKRLSALEQQGGGSDPAELAQLKQDLLALQQKVDKQTQDILNLKGDQQKQAEALTQLNNYVQSSILALQTNYNNLSKEVSGLNSFVETLNENLKKTNQQVGELTSKVNLQASQITDLYNRIKNLQEGQSNYVTREEIEKLLDNYYDKAAIDRQLEAMFQKINDCPTLDDMNQAIEEAAQQLQEQLDKMQQQIAQLTSQYDALKQQVETLMNRIQSFELLADYNDGTVKVKETTPGHYTMELKVEITPEDAAGKLTNLKGIVGLRCREVIPVRSSNSLPAMTVEEVTQSAYGELTVKVGFTLEEALEGGQALPYQVAVVLNDGNNYKLTEYRPLRLESHEAMDTNTDYTFMAGTEILQTKEDIGVGNFAESEIYKLPVLKAILNQSGASICQIEGIQSLFNAAVTASSTVEGSSRKDLPVVYSLAAIYDKQGVARGELWNYIEVSTAGQVSMKSNLTPGVTPTSLEGFKMVVGLQAKQNGQNYGKRAYVCFRLQMKNDGLN
;
A
#
# COMPACT_ATOMS: atom_id res chain seq x y z
N MET A 1 -87.04 -44.55 -31.77
CA MET A 1 -87.83 -45.50 -30.94
C MET A 1 -89.26 -45.80 -31.43
N THR A 2 -89.77 -45.23 -32.53
CA THR A 2 -91.20 -45.40 -32.92
C THR A 2 -91.48 -46.54 -33.92
N LYS A 3 -90.47 -47.04 -34.66
CA LYS A 3 -90.69 -48.11 -35.65
C LYS A 3 -90.61 -49.54 -35.09
N ARG A 4 -89.82 -49.80 -34.04
CA ARG A 4 -89.65 -51.16 -33.47
C ARG A 4 -90.84 -51.65 -32.63
N LYS A 5 -91.51 -50.75 -31.89
CA LYS A 5 -92.77 -51.07 -31.19
C LYS A 5 -93.91 -51.46 -32.15
N GLY A 6 -93.95 -50.86 -33.35
CA GLY A 6 -94.95 -51.18 -34.37
C GLY A 6 -94.84 -52.60 -34.94
N TYR A 7 -93.62 -53.11 -35.15
CA TYR A 7 -93.42 -54.45 -35.71
C TYR A 7 -93.71 -55.59 -34.71
N LEU A 8 -93.40 -55.41 -33.43
CA LEU A 8 -93.72 -56.40 -32.38
C LEU A 8 -95.22 -56.47 -32.10
N LEU A 9 -95.92 -55.32 -32.05
CA LEU A 9 -97.38 -55.28 -31.96
C LEU A 9 -98.06 -55.85 -33.22
N ALA A 10 -97.51 -55.59 -34.41
CA ALA A 10 -98.04 -56.15 -35.66
C ALA A 10 -97.84 -57.67 -35.76
N ALA A 11 -96.70 -58.21 -35.29
CA ALA A 11 -96.43 -59.65 -35.29
C ALA A 11 -97.26 -60.40 -34.22
N ALA A 12 -97.42 -59.81 -33.02
CA ALA A 12 -98.31 -60.35 -31.99
C ALA A 12 -99.79 -60.30 -32.43
N ALA A 13 -100.22 -59.21 -33.08
CA ALA A 13 -101.55 -59.12 -33.68
C ALA A 13 -101.74 -60.13 -34.82
N LEU A 14 -100.74 -60.38 -35.67
CA LEU A 14 -100.82 -61.39 -36.73
C LEU A 14 -100.96 -62.82 -36.16
N LEU A 15 -100.23 -63.16 -35.10
CA LEU A 15 -100.34 -64.47 -34.43
C LEU A 15 -101.67 -64.64 -33.68
N CYS A 16 -102.21 -63.59 -33.05
CA CYS A 16 -103.53 -63.64 -32.42
C CYS A 16 -104.70 -63.62 -33.44
N LEU A 17 -104.55 -62.94 -34.59
CA LEU A 17 -105.58 -62.85 -35.65
C LEU A 17 -105.55 -64.06 -36.61
N SER A 18 -104.42 -64.74 -36.76
CA SER A 18 -104.34 -65.98 -37.56
C SER A 18 -104.73 -67.23 -36.80
N GLY A 19 -104.59 -67.23 -35.46
CA GLY A 19 -105.00 -68.35 -34.61
C GLY A 19 -106.51 -68.64 -34.67
N THR A 20 -107.36 -67.63 -34.76
CA THR A 20 -108.82 -67.81 -34.80
C THR A 20 -109.35 -68.14 -36.20
N SER A 21 -108.72 -67.63 -37.27
CA SER A 21 -109.16 -67.82 -38.65
C SER A 21 -108.80 -69.20 -39.24
N LEU A 22 -107.60 -69.70 -38.96
CA LEU A 22 -107.16 -71.03 -39.41
C LEU A 22 -107.76 -72.17 -38.59
N LEU A 23 -107.96 -71.96 -37.28
CA LEU A 23 -108.68 -72.95 -36.46
C LEU A 23 -110.16 -73.02 -36.86
N THR A 24 -110.84 -71.90 -37.14
CA THR A 24 -112.26 -71.94 -37.55
C THR A 24 -112.51 -72.52 -38.93
N SER A 25 -111.62 -72.34 -39.91
CA SER A 25 -111.79 -72.99 -41.22
C SER A 25 -111.62 -74.51 -41.14
N CYS A 26 -110.63 -74.99 -40.38
CA CYS A 26 -110.47 -76.43 -40.13
C CYS A 26 -111.61 -76.97 -39.28
N GLN A 27 -112.07 -76.25 -38.25
CA GLN A 27 -113.16 -76.66 -37.39
C GLN A 27 -114.48 -76.75 -38.17
N LYS A 28 -114.76 -75.81 -39.08
CA LYS A 28 -115.94 -75.84 -39.95
C LYS A 28 -115.91 -76.99 -40.97
N ASP A 29 -114.72 -77.35 -41.47
CA ASP A 29 -114.55 -78.47 -42.39
C ASP A 29 -114.68 -79.82 -41.66
N TYR A 30 -114.13 -79.92 -40.44
CA TYR A 30 -114.33 -81.09 -39.57
C TYR A 30 -115.78 -81.22 -39.10
N ASP A 31 -116.45 -80.12 -38.73
CA ASP A 31 -117.87 -80.13 -38.36
C ASP A 31 -118.74 -80.54 -39.54
N GLY A 32 -118.42 -80.06 -40.76
CA GLY A 32 -119.08 -80.49 -41.99
C GLY A 32 -118.86 -81.98 -42.30
N GLN A 33 -117.64 -82.48 -42.14
CA GLN A 33 -117.32 -83.90 -42.31
C GLN A 33 -118.03 -84.78 -41.26
N LEU A 34 -118.10 -84.32 -40.00
CA LEU A 34 -118.84 -85.00 -38.92
C LEU A 34 -120.34 -85.01 -39.19
N GLU A 35 -120.90 -83.93 -39.73
CA GLU A 35 -122.32 -83.85 -40.09
C GLU A 35 -122.65 -84.73 -41.30
N ILE A 36 -121.77 -84.82 -42.30
CA ILE A 36 -121.89 -85.76 -43.42
C ILE A 36 -121.88 -87.21 -42.92
N LEU A 37 -120.93 -87.57 -42.06
CA LEU A 37 -120.84 -88.91 -41.48
C LEU A 37 -122.07 -89.24 -40.61
N ARG A 38 -122.53 -88.29 -39.79
CA ARG A 38 -123.73 -88.46 -38.97
C ARG A 38 -124.98 -88.66 -39.83
N ASN A 39 -125.10 -87.93 -40.94
CA ASN A 39 -126.19 -88.11 -41.91
C ASN A 39 -126.11 -89.45 -42.63
N GLN A 40 -124.91 -89.94 -42.99
CA GLN A 40 -124.71 -91.25 -43.59
C GLN A 40 -125.12 -92.38 -42.66
N ILE A 41 -124.79 -92.29 -41.36
CA ILE A 41 -125.21 -93.26 -40.33
C ILE A 41 -126.73 -93.26 -40.18
N ASN A 42 -127.35 -92.08 -40.00
CA ASN A 42 -128.80 -91.96 -39.87
C ASN A 42 -129.52 -92.56 -41.09
N ASN A 43 -129.02 -92.32 -42.30
CA ASN A 43 -129.59 -92.87 -43.52
C ASN A 43 -129.41 -94.40 -43.60
N GLY A 44 -128.26 -94.91 -43.14
CA GLY A 44 -128.01 -96.35 -42.99
C GLY A 44 -128.97 -97.01 -42.00
N GLU A 45 -129.23 -96.38 -40.86
CA GLU A 45 -130.15 -96.86 -39.82
C GLU A 45 -131.61 -96.89 -40.31
N VAL A 46 -132.03 -95.86 -41.05
CA VAL A 46 -133.34 -95.81 -41.72
C VAL A 46 -133.48 -96.96 -42.74
N ASN A 47 -132.46 -97.18 -43.57
CA ASN A 47 -132.45 -98.28 -44.53
C ASN A 47 -132.49 -99.66 -43.86
N LEU A 48 -131.76 -99.84 -42.75
CA LEU A 48 -131.77 -101.08 -41.96
C LEU A 48 -133.16 -101.35 -41.38
N ASN A 49 -133.82 -100.32 -40.83
CA ASN A 49 -135.17 -100.42 -40.29
C ASN A 49 -136.18 -100.79 -41.38
N SER A 50 -136.09 -100.18 -42.57
CA SER A 50 -136.92 -100.54 -43.72
C SER A 50 -136.70 -102.00 -44.17
N LEU A 51 -135.45 -102.49 -44.12
CA LEU A 51 -135.13 -103.88 -44.44
C LEU A 51 -135.75 -104.86 -43.42
N LYS A 52 -135.69 -104.53 -42.12
CA LYS A 52 -136.34 -105.30 -41.05
C LYS A 52 -137.86 -105.37 -41.26
N GLU A 53 -138.50 -104.26 -41.60
CA GLU A 53 -139.94 -104.23 -41.91
C GLU A 53 -140.30 -105.11 -43.12
N LYS A 54 -139.48 -105.11 -44.18
CA LYS A 54 -139.68 -106.00 -45.34
C LYS A 54 -139.57 -107.47 -44.97
N VAL A 55 -138.62 -107.85 -44.10
CA VAL A 55 -138.51 -109.22 -43.58
C VAL A 55 -139.79 -109.60 -42.84
N THR A 56 -140.33 -108.73 -41.99
CA THR A 56 -141.60 -108.97 -41.28
C THR A 56 -142.77 -109.16 -42.25
N LEU A 57 -142.83 -108.39 -43.34
CA LEU A 57 -143.87 -108.55 -44.37
C LEU A 57 -143.74 -109.90 -45.11
N ILE A 58 -142.52 -110.31 -45.42
CA ILE A 58 -142.21 -111.62 -46.02
C ILE A 58 -142.64 -112.75 -45.07
N GLU A 59 -142.39 -112.62 -43.76
CA GLU A 59 -142.87 -113.59 -42.76
C GLU A 59 -144.40 -113.71 -42.75
N GLN A 60 -145.11 -112.59 -42.84
CA GLN A 60 -146.58 -112.59 -42.93
C GLN A 60 -147.06 -113.25 -44.24
N GLN A 61 -146.38 -113.00 -45.35
CA GLN A 61 -146.70 -113.61 -46.64
C GLN A 61 -146.43 -115.12 -46.63
N ILE A 62 -145.32 -115.58 -46.04
CA ILE A 62 -145.03 -117.00 -45.82
C ILE A 62 -146.16 -117.65 -45.01
N LYS A 63 -146.60 -117.00 -43.93
CA LYS A 63 -147.69 -117.50 -43.08
C LYS A 63 -149.02 -117.58 -43.83
N ALA A 64 -149.35 -116.58 -44.64
CA ALA A 64 -150.55 -116.60 -45.48
C ALA A 64 -150.48 -117.73 -46.54
N LEU A 65 -149.30 -118.00 -47.11
CA LEU A 65 -149.07 -119.13 -48.01
C LEU A 65 -149.20 -120.47 -47.27
N GLU A 66 -148.76 -120.59 -46.01
CA GLU A 66 -148.95 -121.78 -45.18
C GLU A 66 -150.43 -122.09 -44.92
N GLU A 67 -151.25 -121.06 -44.63
CA GLU A 67 -152.70 -121.19 -44.44
C GLU A 67 -153.40 -121.63 -45.75
N ALA A 68 -153.00 -121.07 -46.89
CA ALA A 68 -153.52 -121.46 -48.21
C ALA A 68 -153.19 -122.92 -48.58
N LEU A 69 -152.02 -123.43 -48.16
CA LEU A 69 -151.60 -124.83 -48.33
C LEU A 69 -152.48 -125.83 -47.56
N THR A 70 -153.09 -125.42 -46.45
CA THR A 70 -153.99 -126.26 -45.64
C THR A 70 -155.43 -126.33 -46.15
N GLU A 71 -155.92 -125.31 -46.89
CA GLU A 71 -157.33 -125.20 -47.31
C GLU A 71 -157.58 -125.56 -48.79
N GLY A 72 -156.55 -125.59 -49.64
CA GLY A 72 -156.71 -125.76 -51.09
C GLY A 72 -156.80 -127.21 -51.59
N GLY A 73 -157.82 -127.51 -52.39
CA GLY A 73 -157.90 -128.71 -53.23
C GLY A 73 -156.73 -128.81 -54.22
N SER A 74 -156.39 -130.04 -54.61
CA SER A 74 -155.10 -130.54 -55.16
C SER A 74 -154.44 -129.83 -56.37
N GLY A 75 -154.90 -128.67 -56.84
CA GLY A 75 -154.43 -128.02 -58.06
C GLY A 75 -153.22 -127.07 -57.94
N HIS A 76 -152.91 -126.51 -56.77
CA HIS A 76 -151.93 -125.41 -56.63
C HIS A 76 -150.85 -125.59 -55.55
N LYS A 77 -150.71 -126.81 -55.00
CA LYS A 77 -149.86 -127.08 -53.84
C LYS A 77 -148.35 -126.85 -54.09
N GLU A 78 -147.85 -127.31 -55.24
CA GLU A 78 -146.43 -127.19 -55.60
C GLU A 78 -145.98 -125.73 -55.81
N ASP A 79 -146.82 -124.88 -56.40
CA ASP A 79 -146.48 -123.48 -56.63
C ASP A 79 -146.38 -122.69 -55.31
N ILE A 80 -147.26 -122.99 -54.35
CA ILE A 80 -147.23 -122.35 -53.02
C ILE A 80 -146.00 -122.80 -52.23
N ASP A 81 -145.65 -124.10 -52.26
CA ASP A 81 -144.43 -124.62 -51.61
C ASP A 81 -143.14 -124.02 -52.20
N ARG A 82 -143.09 -123.84 -53.53
CA ARG A 82 -141.99 -123.16 -54.20
C ARG A 82 -141.87 -121.70 -53.76
N LEU A 83 -142.97 -120.94 -53.79
CA LEU A 83 -143.00 -119.53 -53.36
C LEU A 83 -142.59 -119.38 -51.89
N LYS A 84 -143.01 -120.30 -51.03
CA LYS A 84 -142.59 -120.34 -49.63
C LYS A 84 -141.08 -120.51 -49.51
N THR A 85 -140.51 -121.46 -50.24
CA THR A 85 -139.06 -121.74 -50.21
C THR A 85 -138.25 -120.53 -50.71
N GLU A 86 -138.74 -119.88 -51.77
CA GLU A 86 -138.13 -118.65 -52.29
C GLU A 86 -138.20 -117.51 -51.28
N LEU A 87 -139.36 -117.28 -50.63
CA LEU A 87 -139.50 -116.26 -49.60
C LEU A 87 -138.62 -116.54 -48.37
N GLU A 88 -138.51 -117.79 -47.91
CA GLU A 88 -137.61 -118.16 -46.80
C GLU A 88 -136.13 -117.94 -47.14
N THR A 89 -135.75 -118.22 -48.39
CA THR A 89 -134.40 -117.93 -48.88
C THR A 89 -134.13 -116.43 -48.87
N VAL A 90 -135.06 -115.62 -49.40
CA VAL A 90 -134.95 -114.15 -49.41
C VAL A 90 -134.90 -113.60 -47.98
N LYS A 91 -135.72 -114.11 -47.06
CA LYS A 91 -135.69 -113.74 -45.64
C LYS A 91 -134.32 -114.01 -45.02
N THR A 92 -133.75 -115.18 -45.27
CA THR A 92 -132.44 -115.56 -44.75
C THR A 92 -131.35 -114.63 -45.26
N ASP A 93 -131.34 -114.34 -46.56
CA ASP A 93 -130.39 -113.40 -47.17
C ASP A 93 -130.54 -111.98 -46.60
N LEU A 94 -131.77 -111.50 -46.41
CA LEU A 94 -132.02 -110.19 -45.80
C LEU A 94 -131.54 -110.13 -44.34
N ASN A 95 -131.73 -111.19 -43.56
CA ASN A 95 -131.25 -111.26 -42.18
C ASN A 95 -129.71 -111.27 -42.11
N ASN A 96 -129.05 -112.01 -43.00
CA ASN A 96 -127.59 -111.98 -43.10
C ASN A 96 -127.09 -110.58 -43.46
N ARG A 97 -127.73 -109.91 -44.41
CA ARG A 97 -127.42 -108.52 -44.80
C ARG A 97 -127.60 -107.54 -43.63
N ILE A 98 -128.66 -107.72 -42.84
CA ILE A 98 -128.93 -106.91 -41.63
C ILE A 98 -127.81 -107.10 -40.60
N ALA A 99 -127.37 -108.33 -40.37
CA ALA A 99 -126.28 -108.62 -39.44
C ALA A 99 -124.95 -108.02 -39.89
N GLU A 100 -124.61 -108.11 -41.18
CA GLU A 100 -123.43 -107.48 -41.76
C GLU A 100 -123.46 -105.95 -41.60
N LEU A 101 -124.60 -105.33 -41.89
CA LEU A 101 -124.76 -103.88 -41.74
C LEU A 101 -124.65 -103.43 -40.27
N GLN A 102 -125.20 -104.20 -39.34
CA GLN A 102 -125.07 -103.91 -37.91
C GLN A 102 -123.61 -103.98 -37.45
N ALA A 103 -122.85 -105.00 -37.88
CA ALA A 103 -121.43 -105.13 -37.55
C ALA A 103 -120.59 -103.95 -38.08
N VAL A 104 -120.90 -103.45 -39.28
CA VAL A 104 -120.25 -102.26 -39.84
C VAL A 104 -120.59 -100.99 -39.04
N ILE A 105 -121.85 -100.83 -38.63
CA ILE A 105 -122.27 -99.69 -37.79
C ILE A 105 -121.53 -99.71 -36.44
N ASP A 106 -121.41 -100.88 -35.81
CA ASP A 106 -120.72 -101.04 -34.53
C ASP A 106 -119.22 -100.74 -34.67
N GLY A 107 -118.57 -101.25 -35.73
CA GLY A 107 -117.16 -100.97 -36.02
C GLY A 107 -116.88 -99.48 -36.27
N ASN A 108 -117.72 -98.82 -37.07
CA ASN A 108 -117.60 -97.37 -37.30
C ASN A 108 -117.79 -96.56 -36.01
N THR A 109 -118.67 -97.00 -35.12
CA THR A 109 -118.90 -96.35 -33.83
C THR A 109 -117.66 -96.40 -32.95
N GLU A 110 -116.96 -97.54 -32.94
CA GLU A 110 -115.72 -97.71 -32.19
C GLU A 110 -114.56 -96.87 -32.76
N GLU A 111 -114.41 -96.82 -34.09
CA GLU A 111 -113.40 -95.96 -34.75
C GLU A 111 -113.60 -94.48 -34.45
N ILE A 112 -114.85 -94.01 -34.46
CA ILE A 112 -115.19 -92.61 -34.11
C ILE A 112 -114.78 -92.31 -32.66
N GLN A 113 -114.98 -93.23 -31.73
CA GLN A 113 -114.60 -93.04 -30.33
C GLN A 113 -113.07 -92.94 -30.17
N GLN A 114 -112.31 -93.79 -30.85
CA GLN A 114 -110.84 -93.71 -30.85
C GLN A 114 -110.31 -92.42 -31.46
N LEU A 115 -110.93 -91.94 -32.55
CA LEU A 115 -110.56 -90.66 -33.17
C LEU A 115 -110.80 -89.48 -32.22
N LYS A 116 -111.91 -89.51 -31.47
CA LYS A 116 -112.22 -88.48 -30.48
C LYS A 116 -111.17 -88.39 -29.37
N GLU A 117 -110.70 -89.53 -28.87
CA GLU A 117 -109.63 -89.59 -27.85
C GLU A 117 -108.30 -89.04 -28.39
N LYS A 118 -107.92 -89.42 -29.63
CA LYS A 118 -106.70 -88.90 -30.27
C LYS A 118 -106.74 -87.38 -30.46
N ILE A 119 -107.89 -86.82 -30.86
CA ILE A 119 -108.09 -85.37 -31.00
C ILE A 119 -107.93 -84.67 -29.64
N GLN A 120 -108.47 -85.26 -28.57
CA GLN A 120 -108.37 -84.69 -27.23
C GLN A 120 -106.91 -84.62 -26.74
N ILE A 121 -106.13 -85.68 -26.96
CA ILE A 121 -104.69 -85.72 -26.61
C ILE A 121 -103.92 -84.66 -27.42
N ALA A 122 -104.13 -84.60 -28.74
CA ALA A 122 -103.45 -83.63 -29.60
C ALA A 122 -103.72 -82.17 -29.17
N ASN A 123 -104.95 -81.86 -28.76
CA ASN A 123 -105.30 -80.54 -28.25
C ASN A 123 -104.59 -80.21 -26.92
N GLN A 124 -104.43 -81.17 -26.02
CA GLN A 124 -103.68 -80.97 -24.78
C GLN A 124 -102.19 -80.70 -25.06
N GLU A 125 -101.58 -81.45 -25.97
CA GLU A 125 -100.19 -81.24 -26.39
C GLU A 125 -100.00 -79.87 -27.05
N PHE A 126 -100.92 -79.47 -27.94
CA PHE A 126 -100.87 -78.17 -28.61
C PHE A 126 -100.95 -77.01 -27.61
N ASN A 127 -101.86 -77.09 -26.64
CA ASN A 127 -101.99 -76.08 -25.58
C ASN A 127 -100.73 -75.99 -24.70
N THR A 128 -100.08 -77.12 -24.42
CA THR A 128 -98.83 -77.15 -23.64
C THR A 128 -97.72 -76.42 -24.39
N ARG A 129 -97.56 -76.70 -25.69
CA ARG A 129 -96.58 -76.02 -26.54
C ARG A 129 -96.84 -74.52 -26.65
N LEU A 130 -98.11 -74.11 -26.76
CA LEU A 130 -98.46 -72.68 -26.77
C LEU A 130 -98.05 -71.97 -25.47
N LEU A 131 -98.23 -72.62 -24.31
CA LEU A 131 -97.81 -72.06 -23.03
C LEU A 131 -96.29 -71.92 -22.93
N GLU A 132 -95.53 -72.94 -23.37
CA GLU A 132 -94.07 -72.89 -23.42
C GLU A 132 -93.56 -71.75 -24.31
N ILE A 133 -94.12 -71.60 -25.51
CA ILE A 133 -93.78 -70.51 -26.43
C ILE A 133 -94.08 -69.15 -25.79
N SER A 134 -95.23 -69.01 -25.12
CA SER A 134 -95.60 -67.77 -24.41
C SER A 134 -94.58 -67.41 -23.33
N ASN A 135 -94.14 -68.40 -22.53
CA ASN A 135 -93.12 -68.18 -21.52
C ASN A 135 -91.76 -67.78 -22.12
N GLN A 136 -91.37 -68.38 -23.25
CA GLN A 136 -90.15 -67.99 -23.97
C GLN A 136 -90.23 -66.56 -24.51
N ILE A 137 -91.39 -66.15 -25.05
CA ILE A 137 -91.62 -64.77 -25.51
C ILE A 137 -91.47 -63.77 -24.35
N ASN A 138 -92.04 -64.07 -23.18
CA ASN A 138 -91.90 -63.21 -22.01
C ASN A 138 -90.45 -63.09 -21.51
N ALA A 139 -89.67 -64.17 -21.58
CA ALA A 139 -88.25 -64.16 -21.24
C ALA A 139 -87.42 -63.32 -22.23
N ILE A 140 -87.75 -63.39 -23.53
CA ILE A 140 -87.14 -62.56 -24.57
C ILE A 140 -87.48 -61.09 -24.34
N ASP A 141 -88.74 -60.75 -24.03
CA ASP A 141 -89.17 -59.38 -23.75
C ASP A 141 -88.40 -58.78 -22.56
N THR A 142 -88.26 -59.57 -21.48
CA THR A 142 -87.45 -59.17 -20.31
C THR A 142 -86.00 -58.89 -20.71
N SER A 143 -85.40 -59.74 -21.54
CA SER A 143 -84.03 -59.57 -22.02
C SER A 143 -83.86 -58.33 -22.91
N LEU A 144 -84.86 -58.03 -23.74
CA LEU A 144 -84.89 -56.82 -24.58
C LEU A 144 -84.97 -55.55 -23.73
N ASN A 145 -85.79 -55.55 -22.67
CA ASN A 145 -85.89 -54.42 -21.73
C ASN A 145 -84.54 -54.15 -21.02
N VAL A 146 -83.81 -55.20 -20.63
CA VAL A 146 -82.46 -55.06 -20.06
C VAL A 146 -81.48 -54.48 -21.09
N LEU A 147 -81.57 -54.91 -22.35
CA LEU A 147 -80.70 -54.42 -23.40
C LEU A 147 -80.96 -52.94 -23.72
N ASP A 148 -82.22 -52.52 -23.79
CA ASP A 148 -82.59 -51.10 -23.97
C ASP A 148 -82.04 -50.24 -22.82
N GLY A 149 -82.10 -50.72 -21.58
CA GLY A 149 -81.49 -50.03 -20.43
C GLY A 149 -79.97 -49.90 -20.52
N ARG A 150 -79.29 -50.91 -21.09
CA ARG A 150 -77.83 -50.84 -21.35
C ARG A 150 -77.50 -49.86 -22.47
N VAL A 151 -78.31 -49.83 -23.53
CA VAL A 151 -78.16 -48.88 -24.64
C VAL A 151 -78.30 -47.45 -24.15
N ALA A 152 -79.34 -47.15 -23.36
CA ALA A 152 -79.53 -45.80 -22.79
C ALA A 152 -78.35 -45.35 -21.92
N LYS A 153 -77.76 -46.26 -21.13
CA LYS A 153 -76.56 -45.95 -20.34
C LYS A 153 -75.34 -45.66 -21.22
N LEU A 154 -75.16 -46.41 -22.30
CA LEU A 154 -74.05 -46.19 -23.24
C LEU A 154 -74.21 -44.85 -23.98
N GLU A 155 -75.45 -44.50 -24.38
CA GLU A 155 -75.74 -43.20 -25.00
C GLU A 155 -75.33 -42.04 -24.09
N MET A 156 -75.72 -42.07 -22.80
CA MET A 156 -75.30 -41.05 -21.83
C MET A 156 -73.78 -41.00 -21.64
N GLN A 157 -73.09 -42.14 -21.65
CA GLN A 157 -71.63 -42.19 -21.53
C GLN A 157 -70.94 -41.57 -22.75
N VAL A 158 -71.47 -41.79 -23.96
CA VAL A 158 -70.95 -41.20 -25.20
C VAL A 158 -71.11 -39.68 -25.18
N GLU A 159 -72.27 -39.17 -24.78
CA GLU A 159 -72.50 -37.72 -24.65
C GLU A 159 -71.50 -37.08 -23.66
N ALA A 160 -71.30 -37.70 -22.50
CA ALA A 160 -70.33 -37.22 -21.51
C ALA A 160 -68.88 -37.22 -22.03
N LEU A 161 -68.50 -38.20 -22.87
CA LEU A 161 -67.18 -38.24 -23.50
C LEU A 161 -67.03 -37.18 -24.59
N GLN A 162 -68.09 -36.88 -25.36
CA GLN A 162 -68.08 -35.81 -26.36
C GLN A 162 -67.88 -34.43 -25.72
N GLU A 163 -68.54 -34.16 -24.59
CA GLU A 163 -68.33 -32.91 -23.84
C GLU A 163 -66.89 -32.81 -23.30
N LYS A 164 -66.33 -33.91 -22.79
CA LYS A 164 -64.92 -33.95 -22.36
C LYS A 164 -63.96 -33.72 -23.53
N GLN A 165 -64.23 -34.31 -24.69
CA GLN A 165 -63.43 -34.10 -25.90
C GLN A 165 -63.42 -32.60 -26.28
N LYS A 166 -64.58 -31.96 -26.31
CA LYS A 166 -64.71 -30.54 -26.63
C LYS A 166 -63.96 -29.63 -25.65
N ALA A 167 -64.01 -29.95 -24.36
CA ALA A 167 -63.26 -29.22 -23.33
C ALA A 167 -61.74 -29.34 -23.54
N VAL A 168 -61.26 -30.53 -23.89
CA VAL A 168 -59.84 -30.77 -24.21
C VAL A 168 -59.42 -30.00 -25.48
N GLU A 169 -60.24 -30.00 -26.52
CA GLU A 169 -59.98 -29.25 -27.76
C GLU A 169 -59.84 -27.73 -27.48
N LEU A 170 -60.71 -27.18 -26.65
CA LEU A 170 -60.61 -25.77 -26.23
C LEU A 170 -59.34 -25.49 -25.42
N ALA A 171 -58.96 -26.39 -24.51
CA ALA A 171 -57.72 -26.24 -23.74
C ALA A 171 -56.48 -26.28 -24.63
N ILE A 172 -56.45 -27.16 -25.64
CA ILE A 172 -55.36 -27.23 -26.63
C ILE A 172 -55.25 -25.93 -27.41
N GLU A 173 -56.36 -25.34 -27.87
CA GLU A 173 -56.31 -24.08 -28.61
C GLU A 173 -55.88 -22.89 -27.73
N GLY A 174 -56.26 -22.90 -26.45
CA GLY A 174 -55.75 -21.95 -25.45
C GLY A 174 -54.24 -22.03 -25.30
N LEU A 175 -53.70 -23.24 -25.07
CA LEU A 175 -52.26 -23.49 -24.97
C LEU A 175 -51.51 -23.10 -26.26
N LYS A 176 -52.10 -23.34 -27.42
CA LYS A 176 -51.53 -22.95 -28.71
C LYS A 176 -51.40 -21.44 -28.86
N THR A 177 -52.38 -20.69 -28.36
CA THR A 177 -52.35 -19.22 -28.33
C THR A 177 -51.27 -18.71 -27.37
N GLU A 178 -51.17 -19.28 -26.17
CA GLU A 178 -50.11 -18.94 -25.22
C GLU A 178 -48.71 -19.22 -25.77
N MET A 179 -48.51 -20.38 -26.42
CA MET A 179 -47.24 -20.71 -27.07
C MET A 179 -46.88 -19.71 -28.18
N ALA A 180 -47.86 -19.23 -28.95
CA ALA A 180 -47.61 -18.20 -29.96
C ALA A 180 -47.21 -16.86 -29.34
N GLY A 181 -47.85 -16.46 -28.24
CA GLY A 181 -47.49 -15.28 -27.46
C GLY A 181 -46.06 -15.35 -26.92
N LEU A 182 -45.71 -16.47 -26.25
CA LEU A 182 -44.35 -16.72 -25.76
C LEU A 182 -43.31 -16.72 -26.89
N GLY A 183 -43.66 -17.21 -28.08
CA GLY A 183 -42.80 -17.16 -29.26
C GLY A 183 -42.50 -15.72 -29.70
N SER A 184 -43.51 -14.84 -29.68
CA SER A 184 -43.34 -13.42 -29.99
C SER A 184 -42.48 -12.72 -28.94
N ASP A 185 -42.75 -12.94 -27.65
CA ASP A 185 -41.98 -12.33 -26.56
C ASP A 185 -40.51 -12.73 -26.61
N MET A 186 -40.22 -13.99 -26.94
CA MET A 186 -38.86 -14.49 -27.08
C MET A 186 -38.11 -13.85 -28.27
N ALA A 187 -38.81 -13.58 -29.37
CA ALA A 187 -38.25 -12.87 -30.51
C ALA A 187 -37.90 -11.40 -30.17
N ASP A 188 -38.80 -10.71 -29.47
CA ASP A 188 -38.57 -9.33 -29.01
C ASP A 188 -37.41 -9.24 -28.01
N GLN A 189 -37.32 -10.19 -27.07
CA GLN A 189 -36.20 -10.25 -26.13
C GLN A 189 -34.87 -10.55 -26.83
N LYS A 190 -34.87 -11.43 -27.83
CA LYS A 190 -33.68 -11.70 -28.64
C LYS A 190 -33.19 -10.43 -29.34
N GLN A 191 -34.09 -9.65 -29.96
CA GLN A 191 -33.73 -8.40 -30.62
C GLN A 191 -33.14 -7.38 -29.63
N LYS A 192 -33.76 -7.18 -28.46
CA LYS A 192 -33.24 -6.28 -27.42
C LYS A 192 -31.83 -6.68 -26.97
N MET A 193 -31.57 -7.99 -26.88
CA MET A 193 -30.25 -8.50 -26.50
C MET A 193 -29.21 -8.28 -27.61
N GLU A 194 -29.57 -8.42 -28.88
CA GLU A 194 -28.70 -8.12 -30.03
C GLU A 194 -28.35 -6.61 -30.10
N GLU A 195 -29.31 -5.73 -29.83
CA GLU A 195 -29.09 -4.28 -29.75
C GLU A 195 -28.15 -3.91 -28.60
N ALA A 196 -28.36 -4.49 -27.40
CA ALA A 196 -27.49 -4.29 -26.24
C ALA A 196 -26.06 -4.77 -26.50
N LEU A 197 -25.90 -5.89 -27.21
CA LEU A 197 -24.59 -6.45 -27.56
C LEU A 197 -23.83 -5.53 -28.54
N THR A 198 -24.55 -4.89 -29.45
CA THR A 198 -24.01 -3.87 -30.36
C THR A 198 -23.53 -2.63 -29.61
N GLN A 199 -24.34 -2.11 -28.69
CA GLN A 199 -23.97 -0.95 -27.86
C GLN A 199 -22.73 -1.25 -26.99
N LEU A 200 -22.65 -2.44 -26.39
CA LEU A 200 -21.46 -2.87 -25.63
C LEU A 200 -20.21 -2.91 -26.50
N GLN A 201 -20.32 -3.34 -27.75
CA GLN A 201 -19.20 -3.39 -28.69
C GLN A 201 -18.72 -1.97 -29.06
N GLU A 202 -19.63 -1.01 -29.24
CA GLU A 202 -19.29 0.40 -29.47
C GLU A 202 -18.57 1.02 -28.27
N VAL A 203 -19.06 0.78 -27.06
CA VAL A 203 -18.42 1.25 -25.81
C VAL A 203 -17.02 0.67 -25.69
N LYS A 204 -16.84 -0.63 -25.95
CA LYS A 204 -15.52 -1.28 -25.95
C LYS A 204 -14.56 -0.61 -26.92
N ASN A 205 -15.01 -0.29 -28.13
CA ASN A 205 -14.18 0.35 -29.15
C ASN A 205 -13.78 1.76 -28.69
N LYS A 206 -14.72 2.56 -28.19
CA LYS A 206 -14.45 3.91 -27.67
C LYS A 206 -13.44 3.88 -26.51
N LEU A 207 -13.64 2.97 -25.56
CA LEU A 207 -12.72 2.81 -24.43
C LEU A 207 -11.31 2.41 -24.88
N THR A 208 -11.20 1.57 -25.91
CA THR A 208 -9.92 1.20 -26.51
C THR A 208 -9.21 2.41 -27.12
N THR A 209 -9.94 3.28 -27.82
CA THR A 209 -9.41 4.53 -28.37
C THR A 209 -8.94 5.48 -27.26
N ASP A 210 -9.76 5.69 -26.23
CA ASP A 210 -9.45 6.58 -25.10
C ASP A 210 -8.20 6.09 -24.35
N ILE A 211 -8.07 4.77 -24.11
CA ILE A 211 -6.88 4.16 -23.49
C ILE A 211 -5.61 4.43 -24.33
N ASN A 212 -5.70 4.33 -25.65
CA ASN A 212 -4.56 4.59 -26.52
C ASN A 212 -4.16 6.07 -26.54
N GLN A 213 -5.12 6.98 -26.52
CA GLN A 213 -4.86 8.42 -26.40
C GLN A 213 -4.21 8.76 -25.05
N LEU A 214 -4.72 8.18 -23.95
CA LEU A 214 -4.13 8.36 -22.63
C LEU A 214 -2.69 7.84 -22.56
N LYS A 215 -2.40 6.68 -23.16
CA LYS A 215 -1.02 6.17 -23.26
C LYS A 215 -0.09 7.16 -23.98
N ALA A 216 -0.53 7.73 -25.10
CA ALA A 216 0.26 8.72 -25.84
C ALA A 216 0.53 9.98 -25.01
N LEU A 217 -0.48 10.50 -24.31
CA LEU A 217 -0.33 11.65 -23.40
C LEU A 217 0.63 11.33 -22.24
N VAL A 218 0.55 10.14 -21.66
CA VAL A 218 1.48 9.69 -20.60
C VAL A 218 2.91 9.66 -21.12
N ASP A 219 3.15 9.16 -22.33
CA ASP A 219 4.48 9.13 -22.94
C ASP A 219 5.01 10.55 -23.23
N GLU A 220 4.15 11.47 -23.68
CA GLU A 220 4.51 12.89 -23.85
C GLU A 220 4.89 13.56 -22.52
N VAL A 221 4.09 13.36 -21.48
CA VAL A 221 4.39 13.87 -20.12
C VAL A 221 5.69 13.29 -19.59
N LYS A 222 5.93 11.99 -19.80
CA LYS A 222 7.18 11.33 -19.41
C LYS A 222 8.39 11.95 -20.12
N LYS A 223 8.26 12.23 -21.42
CA LYS A 223 9.30 12.91 -22.21
C LYS A 223 9.54 14.33 -21.72
N ALA A 224 8.48 15.12 -21.50
CA ALA A 224 8.58 16.48 -20.99
C ALA A 224 9.22 16.53 -19.59
N THR A 225 8.88 15.58 -18.72
CA THR A 225 9.47 15.44 -17.39
C THR A 225 10.98 15.15 -17.47
N ALA A 226 11.38 14.23 -18.35
CA ALA A 226 12.80 13.94 -18.58
C ALA A 226 13.57 15.15 -19.12
N THR A 227 12.98 15.90 -20.06
CA THR A 227 13.57 17.14 -20.58
C THR A 227 13.70 18.21 -19.50
N ASN A 228 12.67 18.41 -18.68
CA ASN A 228 12.72 19.39 -17.59
C ASN A 228 13.75 19.01 -16.52
N ALA A 229 13.87 17.73 -16.18
CA ALA A 229 14.92 17.25 -15.28
C ALA A 229 16.32 17.56 -15.82
N ALA A 230 16.55 17.34 -17.12
CA ALA A 230 17.82 17.68 -17.77
C ALA A 230 18.08 19.21 -17.78
N ASN A 231 17.07 20.02 -18.05
CA ASN A 231 17.17 21.48 -18.02
C ASN A 231 17.47 22.01 -16.61
N LEU A 232 16.84 21.44 -15.57
CA LEU A 232 17.10 21.77 -14.17
C LEU A 232 18.54 21.43 -13.79
N GLU A 233 19.05 20.27 -14.19
CA GLU A 233 20.44 19.90 -13.90
C GLU A 233 21.43 20.82 -14.62
N SER A 234 21.15 21.19 -15.88
CA SER A 234 21.96 22.16 -16.61
C SER A 234 21.95 23.55 -15.96
N LEU A 235 20.78 24.03 -15.52
CA LEU A 235 20.66 25.29 -14.79
C LEU A 235 21.39 25.25 -13.44
N ARG A 236 21.26 24.14 -12.71
CA ARG A 236 21.95 23.91 -11.44
C ARG A 236 23.46 23.96 -11.65
N GLN A 237 23.98 23.25 -12.64
CA GLN A 237 25.40 23.22 -12.98
C GLN A 237 25.92 24.61 -13.40
N ASN A 238 25.20 25.32 -14.26
CA ASN A 238 25.56 26.68 -14.66
C ASN A 238 25.55 27.67 -13.48
N THR A 239 24.60 27.50 -12.55
CA THR A 239 24.51 28.31 -11.34
C THR A 239 25.69 28.03 -10.41
N ILE A 240 26.05 26.76 -10.22
CA ILE A 240 27.24 26.36 -9.44
C ILE A 240 28.49 26.98 -10.04
N GLU A 241 28.71 26.85 -11.36
CA GLU A 241 29.87 27.43 -12.04
C GLU A 241 29.98 28.95 -11.86
N LYS A 242 28.86 29.67 -12.01
CA LYS A 242 28.82 31.12 -11.79
C LYS A 242 29.10 31.50 -10.34
N ILE A 243 28.50 30.79 -9.37
CA ILE A 243 28.74 31.05 -7.94
C ILE A 243 30.19 30.75 -7.59
N THR A 244 30.75 29.65 -8.09
CA THR A 244 32.17 29.31 -7.88
C THR A 244 33.09 30.37 -8.47
N ALA A 245 32.81 30.86 -9.69
CA ALA A 245 33.59 31.93 -10.30
C ALA A 245 33.52 33.24 -9.49
N VAL A 246 32.32 33.65 -9.07
CA VAL A 246 32.14 34.83 -8.19
C VAL A 246 32.86 34.64 -6.86
N LYS A 247 32.77 33.45 -6.26
CA LYS A 247 33.48 33.13 -5.01
C LYS A 247 34.98 33.29 -5.19
N THR A 248 35.57 32.72 -6.22
CA THR A 248 37.01 32.85 -6.50
C THR A 248 37.42 34.30 -6.69
N GLU A 249 36.61 35.10 -7.39
CA GLU A 249 36.91 36.52 -7.59
C GLU A 249 36.75 37.34 -6.31
N VAL A 250 35.76 37.03 -5.48
CA VAL A 250 35.59 37.65 -4.16
C VAL A 250 36.76 37.28 -3.24
N ASP A 251 37.16 36.01 -3.19
CA ASP A 251 38.31 35.55 -2.41
C ASP A 251 39.60 36.27 -2.86
N ALA A 252 39.82 36.39 -4.17
CA ALA A 252 40.96 37.13 -4.72
C ALA A 252 40.92 38.63 -4.33
N ARG A 253 39.75 39.28 -4.43
CA ARG A 253 39.59 40.68 -4.02
C ARG A 253 39.76 40.88 -2.51
N ILE A 254 39.33 39.93 -1.69
CA ILE A 254 39.58 39.96 -0.24
C ILE A 254 41.08 39.87 0.00
N GLN A 255 41.78 38.95 -0.66
CA GLN A 255 43.23 38.83 -0.53
C GLN A 255 43.97 40.11 -0.95
N ASP A 256 43.56 40.73 -2.07
CA ASP A 256 44.12 42.00 -2.51
C ASP A 256 43.86 43.12 -1.49
N VAL A 257 42.64 43.21 -0.95
CA VAL A 257 42.29 44.20 0.10
C VAL A 257 43.07 43.95 1.39
N GLU A 258 43.27 42.69 1.79
CA GLU A 258 44.12 42.34 2.93
C GLU A 258 45.57 42.77 2.71
N ASN A 259 46.11 42.53 1.52
CA ASN A 259 47.45 42.97 1.13
C ASN A 259 47.57 44.50 1.11
N GLU A 260 46.58 45.20 0.54
CA GLU A 260 46.52 46.67 0.54
C GLU A 260 46.40 47.23 1.96
N MET A 261 45.58 46.63 2.82
CA MET A 261 45.46 47.02 4.24
C MET A 261 46.76 46.78 5.01
N ALA A 262 47.47 45.68 4.76
CA ALA A 262 48.78 45.44 5.34
C ALA A 262 49.79 46.51 4.89
N GLY A 263 49.79 46.86 3.60
CA GLY A 263 50.58 47.96 3.04
C GLY A 263 50.24 49.31 3.68
N LEU A 264 48.96 49.66 3.78
CA LEU A 264 48.45 50.86 4.45
C LEU A 264 48.86 50.88 5.93
N SER A 265 48.72 49.77 6.64
CA SER A 265 49.12 49.65 8.04
C SER A 265 50.61 49.95 8.23
N SER A 266 51.46 49.37 7.38
CA SER A 266 52.91 49.65 7.39
C SER A 266 53.23 51.13 7.07
N THR A 267 52.47 51.73 6.15
CA THR A 267 52.62 53.14 5.76
C THR A 267 52.19 54.06 6.90
N VAL A 268 51.05 53.79 7.55
CA VAL A 268 50.53 54.52 8.72
C VAL A 268 51.52 54.41 9.88
N GLN A 269 52.10 53.24 10.12
CA GLN A 269 53.11 53.07 11.16
C GLN A 269 54.39 53.88 10.85
N SER A 270 54.85 53.88 9.61
CA SER A 270 55.96 54.70 9.14
C SER A 270 55.67 56.20 9.27
N LEU A 271 54.45 56.62 8.94
CA LEU A 271 53.98 58.00 9.09
C LEU A 271 53.93 58.39 10.57
N GLY A 272 53.40 57.53 11.44
CA GLY A 272 53.39 57.73 12.89
C GLY A 272 54.81 57.89 13.46
N ASN A 273 55.75 57.05 13.03
CA ASN A 273 57.15 57.18 13.40
C ASN A 273 57.75 58.52 12.92
N LYS A 274 57.46 58.94 11.68
CA LYS A 274 57.88 60.25 11.16
C LYS A 274 57.27 61.41 11.94
N VAL A 275 55.98 61.35 12.29
CA VAL A 275 55.30 62.36 13.10
C VAL A 275 55.95 62.47 14.48
N ASN A 276 56.22 61.34 15.13
CA ASN A 276 56.93 61.32 16.42
C ASN A 276 58.32 61.96 16.30
N GLN A 277 59.09 61.62 15.26
CA GLN A 277 60.38 62.25 14.99
C GLN A 277 60.27 63.76 14.72
N LEU A 278 59.21 64.19 14.02
CA LEU A 278 58.94 65.61 13.75
C LEU A 278 58.63 66.35 15.05
N ASN A 279 57.81 65.76 15.92
CA ASN A 279 57.45 66.31 17.22
C ASN A 279 58.69 66.49 18.09
N SER A 280 59.56 65.47 18.19
CA SER A 280 60.82 65.58 18.93
C SER A 280 61.76 66.65 18.34
N LYS A 281 61.79 66.80 17.01
CA LYS A 281 62.55 67.88 16.37
C LYS A 281 61.96 69.26 16.66
N TYR A 282 60.63 69.38 16.72
CA TYR A 282 59.96 70.64 17.03
C TYR A 282 60.21 71.05 18.49
N ASP A 283 60.12 70.10 19.42
CA ASP A 283 60.47 70.31 20.83
C ASP A 283 61.93 70.76 20.97
N ASN A 284 62.86 70.09 20.30
CA ASN A 284 64.27 70.46 20.28
C ASN A 284 64.49 71.85 19.66
N LEU A 285 63.80 72.18 18.56
CA LEU A 285 63.88 73.49 17.93
C LEU A 285 63.34 74.59 18.86
N GLY A 286 62.25 74.32 19.58
CA GLY A 286 61.70 75.23 20.60
C GLY A 286 62.70 75.47 21.73
N GLU A 287 63.39 74.44 22.20
CA GLU A 287 64.44 74.54 23.21
C GLU A 287 65.67 75.31 22.71
N GLN A 288 66.13 75.03 21.49
CA GLN A 288 67.22 75.77 20.85
C GLN A 288 66.87 77.24 20.64
N LEU A 289 65.64 77.56 20.23
CA LEU A 289 65.17 78.92 20.04
C LEU A 289 65.12 79.68 21.37
N ASN A 290 64.61 79.06 22.44
CA ASN A 290 64.60 79.67 23.77
C ASN A 290 66.03 79.94 24.28
N ASN A 291 66.95 78.98 24.14
CA ASN A 291 68.36 79.17 24.48
C ASN A 291 69.01 80.29 23.68
N LEU A 292 68.67 80.42 22.39
CA LEU A 292 69.19 81.48 21.52
C LEU A 292 68.65 82.86 21.93
N VAL A 293 67.35 82.95 22.24
CA VAL A 293 66.72 84.18 22.76
C VAL A 293 67.39 84.61 24.07
N GLU A 294 67.56 83.71 25.04
CA GLU A 294 68.25 84.02 26.31
C GLU A 294 69.70 84.50 26.09
N LYS A 295 70.43 83.88 25.15
CA LYS A 295 71.81 84.25 24.85
C LYS A 295 71.91 85.64 24.21
N TYR A 296 70.99 85.98 23.31
CA TYR A 296 70.94 87.31 22.70
C TYR A 296 70.47 88.39 23.67
N ASP A 297 69.49 88.10 24.53
CA ASP A 297 69.09 89.04 25.59
C ASP A 297 70.27 89.35 26.52
N LEU A 298 71.07 88.34 26.88
CA LEU A 298 72.26 88.52 27.70
C LEU A 298 73.36 89.32 26.98
N GLN A 299 73.58 89.09 25.69
CA GLN A 299 74.56 89.84 24.90
C GLN A 299 74.11 91.29 24.65
N ILE A 300 72.82 91.54 24.37
CA ILE A 300 72.25 92.88 24.25
C ILE A 300 72.40 93.62 25.58
N TYR A 301 72.15 92.96 26.71
CA TYR A 301 72.38 93.52 28.05
C TYR A 301 73.85 93.93 28.26
N LYS A 302 74.81 93.07 27.90
CA LYS A 302 76.25 93.37 28.03
C LYS A 302 76.72 94.48 27.09
N ILE A 303 76.19 94.55 25.86
CA ILE A 303 76.47 95.65 24.93
C ILE A 303 75.90 96.96 25.48
N TRP A 304 74.71 96.93 26.06
CA TRP A 304 74.08 98.10 26.67
C TRP A 304 74.86 98.60 27.90
N GLU A 305 75.42 97.69 28.71
CA GLU A 305 76.33 98.04 29.81
C GLU A 305 77.66 98.64 29.31
N ALA A 306 78.28 98.01 28.32
CA ALA A 306 79.54 98.49 27.73
C ALA A 306 79.38 99.88 27.09
N ILE A 307 78.26 100.15 26.40
CA ILE A 307 77.97 101.47 25.83
C ILE A 307 77.82 102.54 26.91
N ASN A 308 77.17 102.22 28.04
CA ASN A 308 76.98 103.16 29.14
C ASN A 308 78.27 103.43 29.95
N ALA A 309 79.25 102.52 29.91
CA ALA A 309 80.53 102.64 30.61
C ALA A 309 81.61 103.42 29.83
N LEU A 310 81.38 103.73 28.55
CA LEU A 310 82.36 104.43 27.71
C LEU A 310 82.70 105.83 28.25
N THR A 311 83.95 105.99 28.69
CA THR A 311 84.58 107.30 28.94
C THR A 311 85.80 107.50 28.02
N PRO A 312 86.16 108.73 27.64
CA PRO A 312 87.15 108.95 26.59
C PRO A 312 88.57 108.49 27.00
N GLY A 313 89.12 107.46 26.33
CA GLY A 313 90.55 107.11 26.41
C GLY A 313 90.95 105.63 26.61
N SER A 314 90.03 104.66 26.53
CA SER A 314 90.32 103.24 26.80
C SER A 314 90.31 102.39 25.51
N ASP A 315 91.47 101.85 25.11
CA ASP A 315 91.63 100.93 23.97
C ASP A 315 91.11 99.50 24.26
N THR A 316 90.87 99.18 25.52
CA THR A 316 90.38 97.87 25.97
C THR A 316 88.92 97.65 25.56
N GLU A 317 88.06 98.65 25.78
CA GLU A 317 86.64 98.60 25.44
C GLU A 317 86.40 98.57 23.92
N LEU A 318 87.29 99.22 23.13
CA LEU A 318 87.21 99.22 21.67
C LEU A 318 87.58 97.85 21.06
N ASN A 319 88.51 97.11 21.69
CA ASN A 319 88.87 95.77 21.24
C ASN A 319 87.84 94.71 21.67
N GLU A 320 87.23 94.84 22.84
CA GLU A 320 86.08 94.01 23.25
C GLU A 320 84.89 94.23 22.31
N LEU A 321 84.64 95.48 21.87
CA LEU A 321 83.61 95.77 20.86
C LEU A 321 83.93 95.11 19.50
N LYS A 322 85.20 95.07 19.09
CA LYS A 322 85.62 94.40 17.84
C LYS A 322 85.50 92.88 17.93
N GLU A 323 85.83 92.26 19.06
CA GLU A 323 85.62 90.82 19.27
C GLU A 323 84.13 90.47 19.28
N LEU A 324 83.29 91.30 19.90
CA LEU A 324 81.82 91.16 19.85
C LEU A 324 81.30 91.27 18.41
N VAL A 325 81.77 92.23 17.62
CA VAL A 325 81.38 92.37 16.20
C VAL A 325 81.83 91.17 15.38
N THR A 326 83.02 90.62 15.64
CA THR A 326 83.54 89.44 14.93
C THR A 326 82.76 88.18 15.31
N THR A 327 82.36 88.06 16.58
CA THR A 327 81.50 86.96 17.07
C THR A 327 80.09 87.06 16.48
N LEU A 328 79.52 88.27 16.40
CA LEU A 328 78.23 88.51 15.75
C LEU A 328 78.27 88.17 14.24
N GLN A 329 79.38 88.42 13.55
CA GLN A 329 79.56 88.00 12.16
C GLN A 329 79.60 86.48 12.00
N LYS A 330 80.27 85.77 12.92
CA LYS A 330 80.29 84.31 12.93
C LYS A 330 78.90 83.72 13.24
N ASP A 331 78.21 84.26 14.23
CA ASP A 331 76.86 83.83 14.59
C ASP A 331 75.85 84.08 13.45
N LEU A 332 76.04 85.16 12.66
CA LEU A 332 75.23 85.44 11.48
C LEU A 332 75.44 84.42 10.34
N ASP A 333 76.69 83.98 10.12
CA ASP A 333 77.00 82.95 9.12
C ASP A 333 76.53 81.55 9.55
N ASP A 334 76.62 81.25 10.85
CA ASP A 334 76.10 80.01 11.43
C ASP A 334 74.54 79.99 11.35
N LEU A 335 73.88 81.13 11.59
CA LEU A 335 72.43 81.29 11.37
C LEU A 335 72.04 81.10 9.91
N LYS A 336 72.81 81.66 8.97
CA LYS A 336 72.59 81.50 7.53
C LYS A 336 72.69 80.04 7.09
N THR A 337 73.62 79.28 7.69
CA THR A 337 73.79 77.85 7.43
C THR A 337 72.62 77.04 8.00
N ALA A 338 72.20 77.33 9.23
CA ALA A 338 71.05 76.67 9.87
C ALA A 338 69.73 76.94 9.12
N MET A 339 69.52 78.17 8.66
CA MET A 339 68.33 78.56 7.90
C MET A 339 68.27 77.88 6.53
N ASN A 340 69.40 77.75 5.83
CA ASN A 340 69.46 77.00 4.56
C ASN A 340 69.21 75.50 4.76
N GLN A 341 69.71 74.89 5.85
CA GLN A 341 69.39 73.50 6.19
C GLN A 341 67.92 73.27 6.56
N GLN A 342 67.27 74.24 7.21
CA GLN A 342 65.83 74.19 7.47
C GLN A 342 65.01 74.33 6.18
N LEU A 343 65.41 75.21 5.26
CA LEU A 343 64.75 75.37 3.96
C LEU A 343 64.83 74.10 3.10
N GLU A 344 65.99 73.43 3.09
CA GLU A 344 66.19 72.17 2.36
C GLU A 344 65.36 71.01 2.95
N LYS A 345 65.19 70.99 4.28
CA LYS A 345 64.27 70.04 4.95
C LYS A 345 62.81 70.32 4.59
N LEU A 346 62.38 71.58 4.59
CA LEU A 346 61.03 71.99 4.20
C LEU A 346 60.72 71.63 2.73
N LEU A 347 61.69 71.82 1.84
CA LEU A 347 61.55 71.46 0.41
C LEU A 347 61.40 69.95 0.20
N ASN A 348 62.11 69.14 1.00
CA ASN A 348 61.96 67.68 0.99
C ASN A 348 60.61 67.22 1.56
N THR A 349 60.07 67.89 2.57
CA THR A 349 58.72 67.62 3.11
C THR A 349 57.63 67.99 2.10
N GLN A 350 57.77 69.10 1.36
CA GLN A 350 56.86 69.48 0.27
C GLN A 350 56.83 68.40 -0.83
N LYS A 351 57.98 67.82 -1.16
CA LYS A 351 58.11 66.75 -2.16
C LYS A 351 57.43 65.46 -1.71
N LEU A 352 57.49 65.14 -0.42
CA LEU A 352 56.81 63.99 0.17
C LEU A 352 55.28 64.17 0.16
N PHE A 353 54.78 65.35 0.57
CA PHE A 353 53.36 65.69 0.49
C PHE A 353 52.81 65.65 -0.94
N GLY A 354 53.62 66.03 -1.94
CA GLY A 354 53.23 65.93 -3.35
C GLY A 354 53.03 64.48 -3.82
N ASN A 355 53.87 63.56 -3.36
CA ASN A 355 53.73 62.14 -3.68
C ASN A 355 52.51 61.50 -2.98
N ASP A 356 52.28 61.80 -1.70
CA ASP A 356 51.12 61.28 -0.96
C ASP A 356 49.79 61.80 -1.54
N LEU A 357 49.77 63.05 -2.02
CA LEU A 357 48.60 63.63 -2.70
C LEU A 357 48.35 62.98 -4.08
N GLN A 358 49.40 62.65 -4.83
CA GLN A 358 49.28 61.96 -6.11
C GLN A 358 48.76 60.52 -5.93
N GLN A 359 49.22 59.80 -4.90
CA GLN A 359 48.69 58.48 -4.54
C GLN A 359 47.22 58.56 -4.11
N THR A 360 46.85 59.57 -3.32
CA THR A 360 45.46 59.80 -2.92
C THR A 360 44.56 60.11 -4.13
N LYS A 361 45.07 60.87 -5.10
CA LYS A 361 44.35 61.18 -6.35
C LYS A 361 44.10 59.91 -7.18
N GLU A 362 45.10 59.06 -7.34
CA GLU A 362 44.99 57.80 -8.07
C GLU A 362 44.01 56.82 -7.39
N LEU A 363 44.01 56.76 -6.05
CA LEU A 363 43.04 55.97 -5.29
C LEU A 363 41.60 56.48 -5.46
N VAL A 364 41.40 57.79 -5.48
CA VAL A 364 40.08 58.42 -5.71
C VAL A 364 39.60 58.20 -7.14
N GLU A 365 40.48 58.26 -8.15
CA GLU A 365 40.15 57.92 -9.53
C GLU A 365 39.73 56.45 -9.66
N ASN A 366 40.44 55.53 -8.99
CA ASN A 366 40.07 54.10 -8.93
C ASN A 366 38.70 53.88 -8.29
N HIS A 367 38.45 54.51 -7.13
CA HIS A 367 37.15 54.41 -6.44
C HIS A 367 36.01 55.02 -7.24
N THR A 368 36.25 56.13 -7.96
CA THR A 368 35.26 56.75 -8.85
C THR A 368 34.90 55.80 -10.00
N GLN A 369 35.88 55.09 -10.55
CA GLN A 369 35.65 54.11 -11.61
C GLN A 369 34.83 52.91 -11.10
N LYS A 370 35.14 52.38 -9.92
CA LYS A 370 34.35 51.33 -9.24
C LYS A 370 32.91 51.78 -8.94
N LEU A 371 32.71 53.04 -8.54
CA LEU A 371 31.38 53.62 -8.31
C LEU A 371 30.55 53.69 -9.60
N ASN A 372 31.18 54.07 -10.73
CA ASN A 372 30.52 54.09 -12.04
C ASN A 372 30.14 52.68 -12.53
N GLU A 373 30.99 51.67 -12.28
CA GLU A 373 30.65 50.27 -12.54
C GLU A 373 29.48 49.79 -11.68
N LEU A 374 29.45 50.18 -10.40
CA LEU A 374 28.34 49.88 -9.49
C LEU A 374 27.03 50.52 -9.97
N SER A 375 27.08 51.79 -10.41
CA SER A 375 25.94 52.50 -11.00
C SER A 375 25.41 51.76 -12.24
N THR A 376 26.31 51.30 -13.12
CA THR A 376 25.93 50.56 -14.33
C THR A 376 25.26 49.22 -14.01
N ARG A 377 25.75 48.52 -12.97
CA ARG A 377 25.11 47.27 -12.48
C ARG A 377 23.76 47.54 -11.83
N LEU A 378 23.59 48.68 -11.14
CA LEU A 378 22.31 49.09 -10.56
C LEU A 378 21.29 49.37 -11.67
N ASP A 379 21.69 50.03 -12.76
CA ASP A 379 20.84 50.26 -13.94
C ASP A 379 20.41 48.93 -14.60
N GLN A 380 21.33 47.97 -14.74
CA GLN A 380 21.02 46.63 -15.26
C GLN A 380 20.04 45.86 -14.34
N LEU A 381 20.17 46.03 -13.02
CA LEU A 381 19.24 45.45 -12.06
C LEU A 381 17.86 46.12 -12.19
N GLY A 382 17.80 47.44 -12.37
CA GLY A 382 16.57 48.18 -12.65
C GLY A 382 15.85 47.67 -13.89
N LEU A 383 16.57 47.38 -14.98
CA LEU A 383 15.98 46.78 -16.19
C LEU A 383 15.41 45.38 -15.95
N LYS A 384 16.09 44.55 -15.16
CA LYS A 384 15.58 43.22 -14.76
C LYS A 384 14.34 43.32 -13.89
N VAL A 385 14.31 44.27 -12.95
CA VAL A 385 13.13 44.57 -12.14
C VAL A 385 11.97 44.98 -13.06
N SER A 386 12.18 45.87 -14.02
CA SER A 386 11.11 46.25 -14.97
C SER A 386 10.65 45.13 -15.91
N THR A 387 11.51 44.14 -16.19
CA THR A 387 11.10 42.95 -16.94
C THR A 387 10.20 42.05 -16.09
N LEU A 388 10.54 41.88 -14.82
CA LEU A 388 9.70 41.18 -13.84
C LEU A 388 8.37 41.92 -13.60
N GLU A 389 8.36 43.26 -13.58
CA GLU A 389 7.15 44.08 -13.52
C GLU A 389 6.19 43.75 -14.68
N GLY A 390 6.70 43.71 -15.91
CA GLY A 390 5.89 43.36 -17.09
C GLY A 390 5.29 41.95 -17.00
N LEU A 391 6.09 40.96 -16.59
CA LEU A 391 5.62 39.58 -16.41
C LEU A 391 4.54 39.47 -15.33
N ILE A 392 4.68 40.20 -14.22
CA ILE A 392 3.68 40.22 -13.15
C ILE A 392 2.37 40.85 -13.64
N GLN A 393 2.45 41.93 -14.44
CA GLN A 393 1.28 42.61 -14.98
C GLN A 393 0.56 41.80 -16.05
N ASP A 394 1.31 41.08 -16.90
CA ASP A 394 0.75 40.10 -17.85
C ASP A 394 0.04 38.97 -17.10
N MET A 395 0.64 38.47 -16.02
CA MET A 395 0.07 37.42 -15.18
C MET A 395 -1.20 37.90 -14.45
N GLN A 396 -1.23 39.13 -13.96
CA GLN A 396 -2.41 39.77 -13.37
C GLN A 396 -3.55 39.88 -14.39
N THR A 397 -3.23 40.31 -15.61
CA THR A 397 -4.20 40.41 -16.70
C THR A 397 -4.77 39.03 -17.06
N ALA A 398 -3.91 38.01 -17.15
CA ALA A 398 -4.33 36.63 -17.42
C ALA A 398 -5.24 36.07 -16.30
N TYR A 399 -4.91 36.32 -15.03
CA TYR A 399 -5.75 35.90 -13.91
C TYR A 399 -7.12 36.59 -13.91
N GLN A 400 -7.18 37.89 -14.17
CA GLN A 400 -8.45 38.63 -14.27
C GLN A 400 -9.32 38.15 -15.43
N LEU A 401 -8.72 37.89 -16.60
CA LEU A 401 -9.44 37.32 -17.74
C LEU A 401 -10.01 35.93 -17.42
N THR A 402 -9.21 35.08 -16.75
CA THR A 402 -9.63 33.73 -16.36
C THR A 402 -10.75 33.76 -15.32
N LEU A 403 -10.64 34.62 -14.30
CA LEU A 403 -11.70 34.83 -13.30
C LEU A 403 -12.99 35.31 -13.97
N THR A 404 -12.90 36.26 -14.90
CA THR A 404 -14.05 36.77 -15.66
C THR A 404 -14.71 35.67 -16.52
N ASP A 405 -13.92 34.77 -17.12
CA ASP A 405 -14.44 33.61 -17.87
C ASP A 405 -15.16 32.62 -16.95
N ILE A 406 -14.58 32.32 -15.78
CA ILE A 406 -15.18 31.45 -14.76
C ILE A 406 -16.50 32.04 -14.25
N GLU A 407 -16.55 33.34 -13.98
CA GLU A 407 -17.78 34.05 -13.58
C GLU A 407 -18.87 33.96 -14.66
N LYS A 408 -18.51 34.11 -15.95
CA LYS A 408 -19.45 33.94 -17.07
C LYS A 408 -19.96 32.51 -17.17
N ARG A 409 -19.10 31.50 -17.03
CA ARG A 409 -19.48 30.08 -17.08
C ARG A 409 -20.37 29.69 -15.90
N LEU A 410 -20.09 30.21 -14.71
CA LEU A 410 -20.95 30.05 -13.52
C LEU A 410 -22.33 30.69 -13.75
N SER A 411 -22.37 31.90 -14.32
CA SER A 411 -23.63 32.57 -14.66
C SER A 411 -24.43 31.83 -15.74
N ALA A 412 -23.77 31.17 -16.69
CA ALA A 412 -24.41 30.34 -17.71
C ALA A 412 -24.97 29.03 -17.13
N LEU A 413 -24.28 28.44 -16.16
CA LEU A 413 -24.75 27.28 -15.40
C LEU A 413 -25.97 27.61 -14.53
N GLU A 414 -26.09 28.83 -14.00
CA GLU A 414 -27.30 29.30 -13.31
C GLU A 414 -28.52 29.41 -14.24
N GLN A 415 -28.30 29.67 -15.54
CA GLN A 415 -29.38 29.80 -16.53
C GLN A 415 -29.81 28.46 -17.15
N GLN A 416 -28.92 27.48 -17.20
CA GLN A 416 -29.28 26.10 -17.58
C GLN A 416 -29.83 25.37 -16.36
N GLY A 417 -31.15 25.41 -16.16
CA GLY A 417 -31.84 24.79 -15.01
C GLY A 417 -31.71 23.25 -14.92
N GLY A 418 -30.52 22.74 -14.60
CA GLY A 418 -30.21 21.33 -14.49
C GLY A 418 -29.17 21.03 -13.41
N GLY A 419 -29.64 20.63 -12.23
CA GLY A 419 -28.98 19.61 -11.39
C GLY A 419 -27.87 20.01 -10.42
N SER A 420 -27.47 21.28 -10.27
CA SER A 420 -26.50 21.69 -9.24
C SER A 420 -27.19 22.27 -8.00
N ASP A 421 -26.73 21.87 -6.81
CA ASP A 421 -27.24 22.34 -5.51
C ASP A 421 -26.95 23.85 -5.36
N PRO A 422 -27.96 24.72 -5.20
CA PRO A 422 -27.78 26.17 -5.04
C PRO A 422 -26.79 26.57 -3.93
N ALA A 423 -26.63 25.73 -2.90
CA ALA A 423 -25.70 25.98 -1.80
C ALA A 423 -24.22 25.83 -2.20
N GLU A 424 -23.89 24.82 -3.00
CA GLU A 424 -22.51 24.60 -3.49
C GLU A 424 -22.09 25.73 -4.44
N LEU A 425 -23.02 26.21 -5.27
CA LEU A 425 -22.77 27.32 -6.19
C LEU A 425 -22.53 28.65 -5.47
N ALA A 426 -23.25 28.89 -4.38
CA ALA A 426 -23.05 30.06 -3.53
C ALA A 426 -21.70 30.02 -2.81
N GLN A 427 -21.27 28.84 -2.34
CA GLN A 427 -19.97 28.67 -1.72
C GLN A 427 -18.83 28.91 -2.71
N LEU A 428 -18.95 28.39 -3.94
CA LEU A 428 -17.94 28.57 -4.97
C LEU A 428 -17.77 30.06 -5.35
N LYS A 429 -18.85 30.85 -5.33
CA LYS A 429 -18.81 32.31 -5.52
C LYS A 429 -18.10 33.03 -4.36
N GLN A 430 -18.29 32.58 -3.12
CA GLN A 430 -17.57 33.14 -1.97
C GLN A 430 -16.07 32.85 -2.03
N ASP A 431 -15.69 31.63 -2.38
CA ASP A 431 -14.29 31.23 -2.49
C ASP A 431 -13.58 32.02 -3.60
N LEU A 432 -14.27 32.30 -4.71
CA LEU A 432 -13.77 33.14 -5.80
C LEU A 432 -13.50 34.59 -5.33
N LEU A 433 -14.43 35.16 -4.56
CA LEU A 433 -14.32 36.51 -4.01
C LEU A 433 -13.16 36.61 -3.00
N ALA A 434 -12.98 35.60 -2.16
CA ALA A 434 -11.87 35.54 -1.20
C ALA A 434 -10.51 35.45 -1.91
N LEU A 435 -10.45 34.70 -3.02
CA LEU A 435 -9.24 34.60 -3.84
C LEU A 435 -8.90 35.94 -4.50
N GLN A 436 -9.90 36.66 -5.02
CA GLN A 436 -9.71 38.00 -5.60
C GLN A 436 -9.15 38.99 -4.59
N GLN A 437 -9.70 39.03 -3.37
CA GLN A 437 -9.21 39.91 -2.30
C GLN A 437 -7.76 39.61 -1.90
N LYS A 438 -7.36 38.33 -1.92
CA LYS A 438 -5.99 37.92 -1.61
C LYS A 438 -5.00 38.38 -2.67
N VAL A 439 -5.37 38.27 -3.95
CA VAL A 439 -4.55 38.75 -5.07
C VAL A 439 -4.40 40.28 -4.99
N ASP A 440 -5.49 41.02 -4.77
CA ASP A 440 -5.46 42.48 -4.66
C ASP A 440 -4.54 42.95 -3.51
N LYS A 441 -4.58 42.26 -2.37
CA LYS A 441 -3.70 42.56 -1.23
C LYS A 441 -2.22 42.34 -1.55
N GLN A 442 -1.89 41.22 -2.18
CA GLN A 442 -0.51 40.92 -2.56
C GLN A 442 0.03 41.92 -3.59
N THR A 443 -0.79 42.39 -4.52
CA THR A 443 -0.45 43.47 -5.45
C THR A 443 -0.11 44.76 -4.70
N GLN A 444 -0.88 45.12 -3.67
CA GLN A 444 -0.62 46.33 -2.89
C GLN A 444 0.68 46.24 -2.08
N ASP A 445 1.01 45.08 -1.52
CA ASP A 445 2.27 44.87 -0.78
C ASP A 445 3.50 45.05 -1.70
N ILE A 446 3.41 44.57 -2.95
CA ILE A 446 4.46 44.77 -3.97
C ILE A 446 4.62 46.25 -4.32
N LEU A 447 3.52 47.00 -4.47
CA LEU A 447 3.57 48.44 -4.73
C LEU A 447 4.20 49.23 -3.58
N ASN A 448 4.02 48.80 -2.33
CA ASN A 448 4.64 49.44 -1.18
C ASN A 448 6.17 49.21 -1.16
N LEU A 449 6.64 47.99 -1.47
CA LEU A 449 8.06 47.66 -1.61
C LEU A 449 8.77 48.52 -2.68
N LYS A 450 8.08 48.84 -3.79
CA LYS A 450 8.58 49.78 -4.81
C LYS A 450 8.86 51.16 -4.22
N GLY A 451 7.95 51.67 -3.39
CA GLY A 451 8.10 52.96 -2.72
C GLY A 451 9.32 53.02 -1.80
N ASP A 452 9.64 51.92 -1.12
CA ASP A 452 10.78 51.86 -0.20
C ASP A 452 12.13 51.73 -0.93
N GLN A 453 12.18 50.98 -2.04
CA GLN A 453 13.38 50.90 -2.88
C GLN A 453 13.73 52.25 -3.52
N GLN A 454 12.72 53.02 -3.95
CA GLN A 454 12.94 54.35 -4.52
C GLN A 454 13.57 55.33 -3.50
N LYS A 455 13.13 55.28 -2.24
CA LYS A 455 13.71 56.10 -1.16
C LYS A 455 15.18 55.74 -0.88
N GLN A 456 15.55 54.46 -0.94
CA GLN A 456 16.94 54.04 -0.76
C GLN A 456 17.85 54.54 -1.89
N ALA A 457 17.38 54.51 -3.14
CA ALA A 457 18.13 55.02 -4.27
C ALA A 457 18.41 56.54 -4.14
N GLU A 458 17.42 57.32 -3.70
CA GLU A 458 17.58 58.76 -3.47
C GLU A 458 18.62 59.07 -2.37
N ALA A 459 18.65 58.28 -1.29
CA ALA A 459 19.63 58.44 -0.21
C ALA A 459 21.07 58.19 -0.69
N LEU A 460 21.28 57.20 -1.56
CA LEU A 460 22.57 56.91 -2.19
C LEU A 460 23.06 58.06 -3.07
N THR A 461 22.17 58.66 -3.86
CA THR A 461 22.51 59.84 -4.68
C THR A 461 22.92 61.04 -3.82
N GLN A 462 22.25 61.28 -2.70
CA GLN A 462 22.61 62.37 -1.79
C GLN A 462 24.00 62.19 -1.18
N LEU A 463 24.34 60.97 -0.76
CA LEU A 463 25.67 60.64 -0.23
C LEU A 463 26.77 60.89 -1.26
N ASN A 464 26.55 60.50 -2.52
CA ASN A 464 27.51 60.73 -3.62
C ASN A 464 27.78 62.23 -3.84
N ASN A 465 26.74 63.06 -3.83
CA ASN A 465 26.88 64.51 -4.01
C ASN A 465 27.66 65.17 -2.84
N TYR A 466 27.45 64.70 -1.61
CA TYR A 466 28.16 65.20 -0.44
C TYR A 466 29.67 64.92 -0.51
N VAL A 467 30.05 63.70 -0.93
CA VAL A 467 31.46 63.29 -1.09
C VAL A 467 32.17 64.15 -2.15
N GLN A 468 31.55 64.34 -3.32
CA GLN A 468 32.10 65.16 -4.40
C GLN A 468 32.36 66.61 -3.97
N SER A 469 31.43 67.20 -3.22
CA SER A 469 31.54 68.57 -2.72
C SER A 469 32.72 68.74 -1.76
N SER A 470 32.96 67.74 -0.91
CA SER A 470 34.05 67.74 0.08
C SER A 470 35.44 67.65 -0.58
N ILE A 471 35.56 66.89 -1.68
CA ILE A 471 36.81 66.76 -2.46
C ILE A 471 37.19 68.11 -3.09
N LEU A 472 36.22 68.83 -3.66
CA LEU A 472 36.46 70.12 -4.31
C LEU A 472 37.00 71.17 -3.31
N ALA A 473 36.50 71.13 -2.07
CA ALA A 473 36.98 71.99 -0.99
C ALA A 473 38.44 71.69 -0.61
N LEU A 474 38.81 70.41 -0.51
CA LEU A 474 40.19 69.99 -0.21
C LEU A 474 41.18 70.41 -1.31
N GLN A 475 40.81 70.26 -2.59
CA GLN A 475 41.63 70.73 -3.72
C GLN A 475 41.86 72.25 -3.67
N THR A 476 40.82 73.00 -3.31
CA THR A 476 40.91 74.46 -3.18
C THR A 476 41.89 74.86 -2.07
N ASN A 477 41.82 74.19 -0.92
CA ASN A 477 42.73 74.44 0.20
C ASN A 477 44.19 74.09 -0.15
N TYR A 478 44.43 72.98 -0.86
CA TYR A 478 45.78 72.61 -1.33
C TYR A 478 46.38 73.67 -2.25
N ASN A 479 45.60 74.16 -3.22
CA ASN A 479 46.05 75.20 -4.15
C ASN A 479 46.39 76.52 -3.44
N ASN A 480 45.63 76.87 -2.41
CA ASN A 480 45.90 78.06 -1.60
C ASN A 480 47.20 77.91 -0.79
N LEU A 481 47.38 76.76 -0.13
CA LEU A 481 48.61 76.47 0.62
C LEU A 481 49.85 76.45 -0.29
N SER A 482 49.72 75.88 -1.49
CA SER A 482 50.80 75.88 -2.49
C SER A 482 51.22 77.30 -2.89
N LYS A 483 50.25 78.20 -3.08
CA LYS A 483 50.53 79.62 -3.34
C LYS A 483 51.26 80.30 -2.18
N GLU A 484 50.85 80.04 -0.94
CA GLU A 484 51.51 80.60 0.25
C GLU A 484 52.96 80.12 0.38
N VAL A 485 53.22 78.83 0.15
CA VAL A 485 54.58 78.26 0.17
C VAL A 485 55.46 78.88 -0.92
N SER A 486 54.93 79.07 -2.14
CA SER A 486 55.66 79.78 -3.20
C SER A 486 55.94 81.25 -2.84
N GLY A 487 54.97 81.91 -2.19
CA GLY A 487 55.14 83.26 -1.65
C GLY A 487 56.27 83.32 -0.61
N LEU A 488 56.29 82.38 0.35
CA LEU A 488 57.34 82.27 1.35
C LEU A 488 58.72 82.04 0.71
N ASN A 489 58.81 81.20 -0.32
CA ASN A 489 60.07 80.96 -1.02
C ASN A 489 60.61 82.24 -1.66
N SER A 490 59.74 83.02 -2.34
CA SER A 490 60.13 84.30 -2.93
C SER A 490 60.55 85.34 -1.87
N PHE A 491 59.92 85.30 -0.68
CA PHE A 491 60.29 86.15 0.44
C PHE A 491 61.66 85.77 1.02
N VAL A 492 61.94 84.48 1.18
CA VAL A 492 63.25 83.98 1.64
C VAL A 492 64.35 84.35 0.65
N GLU A 493 64.13 84.21 -0.67
CA GLU A 493 65.08 84.65 -1.70
C GLU A 493 65.37 86.15 -1.60
N THR A 494 64.33 86.96 -1.40
CA THR A 494 64.45 88.42 -1.21
C THR A 494 65.23 88.75 0.07
N LEU A 495 64.95 88.06 1.17
CA LEU A 495 65.69 88.18 2.43
C LEU A 495 67.16 87.83 2.25
N ASN A 496 67.47 86.78 1.50
CA ASN A 496 68.84 86.33 1.26
C ASN A 496 69.63 87.33 0.40
N GLU A 497 69.00 87.92 -0.63
CA GLU A 497 69.56 89.02 -1.41
C GLU A 497 69.79 90.28 -0.55
N ASN A 498 68.83 90.64 0.30
CA ASN A 498 68.99 91.75 1.23
C ASN A 498 70.11 91.49 2.25
N LEU A 499 70.18 90.30 2.85
CA LEU A 499 71.28 89.87 3.73
C LEU A 499 72.62 89.92 3.01
N LYS A 500 72.69 89.52 1.74
CA LYS A 500 73.91 89.60 0.92
C LYS A 500 74.35 91.05 0.72
N LYS A 501 73.41 91.96 0.42
CA LYS A 501 73.69 93.41 0.34
C LYS A 501 74.14 93.98 1.69
N THR A 502 73.46 93.63 2.78
CA THR A 502 73.84 94.06 4.13
C THR A 502 75.21 93.52 4.50
N ASN A 503 75.55 92.26 4.19
CA ASN A 503 76.86 91.69 4.48
C ASN A 503 77.96 92.35 3.62
N GLN A 504 77.65 92.75 2.38
CA GLN A 504 78.52 93.61 1.58
C GLN A 504 78.74 94.97 2.24
N GLN A 505 77.67 95.62 2.71
CA GLN A 505 77.76 96.90 3.42
C GLN A 505 78.52 96.78 4.73
N VAL A 506 78.34 95.70 5.48
CA VAL A 506 79.13 95.39 6.68
C VAL A 506 80.59 95.17 6.30
N GLY A 507 80.89 94.44 5.23
CA GLY A 507 82.26 94.30 4.70
C GLY A 507 82.90 95.64 4.28
N GLU A 508 82.13 96.54 3.68
CA GLU A 508 82.55 97.92 3.37
C GLU A 508 82.78 98.74 4.65
N LEU A 509 81.92 98.60 5.66
CA LEU A 509 82.05 99.20 6.97
C LEU A 509 83.27 98.66 7.71
N THR A 510 83.49 97.34 7.71
CA THR A 510 84.70 96.69 8.25
C THR A 510 85.94 97.20 7.53
N SER A 511 85.90 97.38 6.21
CA SER A 511 87.01 97.95 5.44
C SER A 511 87.25 99.42 5.79
N LYS A 512 86.19 100.22 5.99
CA LYS A 512 86.29 101.61 6.47
C LYS A 512 86.80 101.69 7.91
N VAL A 513 86.33 100.82 8.80
CA VAL A 513 86.78 100.72 10.19
C VAL A 513 88.22 100.26 10.24
N ASN A 514 88.64 99.32 9.39
CA ASN A 514 90.04 98.90 9.27
C ASN A 514 90.91 100.02 8.66
N LEU A 515 90.41 100.77 7.67
CA LEU A 515 91.10 101.92 7.11
C LEU A 515 91.26 103.03 8.17
N GLN A 516 90.20 103.34 8.91
CA GLN A 516 90.22 104.31 10.01
C GLN A 516 91.08 103.81 11.17
N ALA A 517 91.04 102.51 11.50
CA ALA A 517 91.93 101.91 12.50
C ALA A 517 93.39 101.99 12.06
N SER A 518 93.68 101.81 10.77
CA SER A 518 95.02 101.99 10.21
C SER A 518 95.45 103.47 10.23
N GLN A 519 94.54 104.41 9.93
CA GLN A 519 94.76 105.85 10.10
C GLN A 519 94.96 106.25 11.57
N ILE A 520 94.23 105.61 12.50
CA ILE A 520 94.41 105.77 13.95
C ILE A 520 95.76 105.19 14.35
N THR A 521 96.15 104.00 13.90
CA THR A 521 97.49 103.41 14.14
C THR A 521 98.61 104.29 13.57
N ASP A 522 98.39 104.95 12.43
CA ASP A 522 99.35 105.89 11.84
C ASP A 522 99.45 107.20 12.65
N LEU A 523 98.31 107.72 13.13
CA LEU A 523 98.26 108.80 14.14
C LEU A 523 98.91 108.35 15.46
N TYR A 524 98.73 107.10 15.87
CA TYR A 524 99.29 106.51 17.08
C TYR A 524 100.79 106.29 16.95
N ASN A 525 101.31 105.92 15.77
CA ASN A 525 102.75 105.90 15.47
C ASN A 525 103.33 107.32 15.46
N ARG A 526 102.58 108.33 15.00
CA ARG A 526 102.98 109.75 15.16
C ARG A 526 103.01 110.16 16.63
N ILE A 527 102.06 109.70 17.46
CA ILE A 527 102.06 109.90 18.92
C ILE A 527 103.18 109.11 19.61
N LYS A 528 103.47 107.88 19.18
CA LYS A 528 104.58 107.04 19.68
C LYS A 528 105.93 107.66 19.34
N ASN A 529 106.12 108.20 18.14
CA ASN A 529 107.30 109.01 17.79
C ASN A 529 107.39 110.32 18.62
N LEU A 530 106.25 110.87 19.08
CA LEU A 530 106.21 112.00 20.02
C LEU A 530 106.48 111.56 21.47
N GLN A 531 106.24 110.29 21.83
CA GLN A 531 106.45 109.71 23.17
C GLN A 531 107.81 109.04 23.37
N GLU A 532 108.48 108.55 22.31
CA GLU A 532 109.87 108.05 22.32
C GLU A 532 110.91 109.16 22.60
N GLY A 533 110.46 110.39 22.86
CA GLY A 533 111.24 111.47 23.45
C GLY A 533 111.27 111.54 24.99
N GLN A 534 110.62 110.63 25.75
CA GLN A 534 110.64 110.68 27.23
C GLN A 534 110.74 109.29 27.93
N SER A 535 111.52 109.27 29.02
CA SER A 535 112.18 108.14 29.70
C SER A 535 111.35 107.51 30.85
N ASN A 536 111.65 106.22 31.19
CA ASN A 536 111.62 105.56 32.53
C ASN A 536 110.54 104.50 32.96
N TYR A 537 111.00 103.23 33.03
CA TYR A 537 110.92 102.21 34.14
C TYR A 537 109.83 101.10 34.29
N VAL A 538 110.38 99.86 34.44
CA VAL A 538 110.07 98.54 35.08
C VAL A 538 108.94 97.60 34.60
N THR A 539 109.31 96.32 34.48
CA THR A 539 108.65 95.12 33.91
C THR A 539 107.98 94.21 34.94
N ARG A 540 107.12 93.28 34.47
CA ARG A 540 106.30 92.36 35.28
C ARG A 540 106.53 90.88 34.94
N GLU A 541 107.81 90.53 34.88
CA GLU A 541 108.37 89.19 35.19
C GLU A 541 108.05 88.78 36.66
N GLU A 542 107.45 89.70 37.42
CA GLU A 542 107.00 89.56 38.81
C GLU A 542 105.54 89.08 38.99
N ILE A 543 104.67 88.99 37.96
CA ILE A 543 103.37 88.29 38.13
C ILE A 543 103.49 86.79 37.90
N GLU A 544 104.38 86.34 37.03
CA GLU A 544 104.42 84.93 36.60
C GLU A 544 104.77 83.94 37.72
N LYS A 545 105.01 84.39 38.95
CA LYS A 545 105.32 83.55 40.13
C LYS A 545 104.15 83.22 41.07
N LEU A 546 102.90 83.59 40.77
CA LEU A 546 101.83 83.57 41.80
C LEU A 546 100.63 82.64 41.63
N LEU A 547 100.50 81.84 40.56
CA LEU A 547 99.23 81.09 40.32
C LEU A 547 99.37 79.57 40.05
N ASP A 548 100.51 78.98 40.41
CA ASP A 548 100.88 77.60 40.06
C ASP A 548 100.51 76.53 41.13
N ASN A 549 99.44 76.68 41.92
CA ASN A 549 99.29 75.84 43.14
C ASN A 549 97.92 75.33 43.60
N TYR A 550 96.83 75.38 42.81
CA TYR A 550 95.53 74.91 43.33
C TYR A 550 94.66 74.22 42.26
N TYR A 551 94.68 72.87 42.28
CA TYR A 551 93.56 71.91 42.17
C TYR A 551 93.85 70.67 41.31
N ASP A 552 93.88 69.52 41.99
CA ASP A 552 94.15 68.18 41.48
C ASP A 552 92.85 67.50 40.99
N LYS A 553 92.75 67.34 39.67
CA LYS A 553 91.59 66.79 38.94
C LYS A 553 91.39 65.28 39.16
N ALA A 554 92.40 64.55 39.64
CA ALA A 554 92.41 63.08 39.68
C ALA A 554 91.53 62.46 40.79
N ALA A 555 91.07 63.25 41.77
CA ALA A 555 90.25 62.76 42.87
C ALA A 555 88.75 62.65 42.55
N ILE A 556 88.26 63.42 41.55
CA ILE A 556 86.84 63.46 41.16
C ILE A 556 86.50 62.29 40.23
N ASP A 557 87.43 61.89 39.35
CA ASP A 557 87.21 60.81 38.37
C ASP A 557 87.01 59.43 39.03
N ARG A 558 87.62 59.17 40.20
CA ARG A 558 87.47 57.87 40.90
C ARG A 558 86.10 57.63 41.55
N GLN A 559 85.31 58.66 41.79
CA GLN A 559 83.96 58.49 42.36
C GLN A 559 82.89 58.26 41.28
N LEU A 560 83.13 58.69 40.04
CA LEU A 560 82.24 58.40 38.90
C LEU A 560 82.36 56.94 38.43
N GLU A 561 83.57 56.38 38.40
CA GLU A 561 83.85 55.01 37.92
C GLU A 561 83.10 53.92 38.74
N ALA A 562 82.94 54.13 40.05
CA ALA A 562 82.32 53.17 40.95
C ALA A 562 80.77 53.16 40.89
N MET A 563 80.16 54.21 40.32
CA MET A 563 78.70 54.31 40.17
C MET A 563 78.20 53.65 38.87
N PHE A 564 79.01 53.67 37.80
CA PHE A 564 78.66 53.08 36.52
C PHE A 564 78.70 51.53 36.51
N GLN A 565 79.52 50.91 37.36
CA GLN A 565 79.62 49.45 37.41
C GLN A 565 78.39 48.75 38.02
N LYS A 566 77.54 49.46 38.78
CA LYS A 566 76.30 48.90 39.38
C LYS A 566 75.06 49.04 38.50
N ILE A 567 75.14 49.78 37.38
CA ILE A 567 74.03 49.94 36.42
C ILE A 567 74.08 48.86 35.33
N ASN A 568 75.23 48.22 35.11
CA ASN A 568 75.45 47.22 34.06
C ASN A 568 75.01 45.77 34.37
N ASP A 569 74.40 45.50 35.54
CA ASP A 569 74.02 44.14 35.98
C ASP A 569 72.49 43.86 35.93
N CYS A 570 71.70 44.65 35.20
CA CYS A 570 70.29 44.32 34.88
C CYS A 570 70.13 44.00 33.39
N PRO A 571 69.33 42.98 33.00
CA PRO A 571 69.15 42.62 31.60
C PRO A 571 68.49 43.77 30.83
N THR A 572 68.99 44.04 29.63
CA THR A 572 68.44 45.09 28.76
C THR A 572 67.24 44.58 27.96
N LEU A 573 66.44 45.52 27.44
CA LEU A 573 65.26 45.21 26.62
C LEU A 573 65.63 44.36 25.38
N ASP A 574 66.85 44.48 24.87
CA ASP A 574 67.37 43.67 23.75
C ASP A 574 67.67 42.23 24.18
N ASP A 575 68.15 41.99 25.41
CA ASP A 575 68.33 40.62 25.96
C ASP A 575 66.98 39.92 26.21
N MET A 576 65.95 40.69 26.61
CA MET A 576 64.57 40.20 26.71
C MET A 576 63.93 39.99 25.34
N ASN A 577 64.18 40.87 24.37
CA ASN A 577 63.68 40.72 23.00
C ASN A 577 64.32 39.52 22.30
N GLN A 578 65.61 39.26 22.49
CA GLN A 578 66.28 38.08 21.94
C GLN A 578 65.77 36.77 22.57
N ALA A 579 65.47 36.76 23.87
CA ALA A 579 64.81 35.63 24.53
C ALA A 579 63.34 35.43 24.10
N ILE A 580 62.64 36.53 23.75
CA ILE A 580 61.29 36.50 23.18
C ILE A 580 61.31 36.05 21.71
N GLU A 581 62.34 36.40 20.95
CA GLU A 581 62.51 36.05 19.54
C GLU A 581 62.94 34.58 19.38
N GLU A 582 63.78 34.06 20.29
CA GLU A 582 64.07 32.62 20.40
C GLU A 582 62.82 31.82 20.87
N ALA A 583 62.02 32.36 21.79
CA ALA A 583 60.75 31.74 22.20
C ALA A 583 59.68 31.81 21.09
N ALA A 584 59.66 32.86 20.28
CA ALA A 584 58.77 33.02 19.13
C ALA A 584 59.18 32.10 17.96
N GLN A 585 60.48 31.91 17.71
CA GLN A 585 60.98 30.90 16.77
C GLN A 585 60.64 29.47 17.23
N GLN A 586 60.79 29.15 18.53
CA GLN A 586 60.39 27.84 19.05
C GLN A 586 58.86 27.63 19.00
N LEU A 587 58.06 28.66 19.24
CA LEU A 587 56.60 28.61 19.07
C LEU A 587 56.19 28.47 17.60
N GLN A 588 56.88 29.14 16.68
CA GLN A 588 56.65 29.03 15.24
C GLN A 588 57.05 27.65 14.70
N GLU A 589 58.18 27.10 15.13
CA GLU A 589 58.57 25.71 14.82
C GLU A 589 57.57 24.70 15.41
N GLN A 590 57.02 24.93 16.61
CA GLN A 590 55.94 24.11 17.15
C GLN A 590 54.63 24.26 16.37
N LEU A 591 54.29 25.47 15.90
CA LEU A 591 53.10 25.74 15.10
C LEU A 591 53.18 25.06 13.74
N ASP A 592 54.34 25.10 13.08
CA ASP A 592 54.60 24.41 11.81
C ASP A 592 54.55 22.89 12.00
N LYS A 593 55.04 22.37 13.14
CA LYS A 593 54.90 20.95 13.52
C LYS A 593 53.44 20.56 13.77
N MET A 594 52.66 21.40 14.43
CA MET A 594 51.23 21.17 14.64
C MET A 594 50.44 21.25 13.33
N GLN A 595 50.78 22.17 12.43
CA GLN A 595 50.18 22.24 11.09
C GLN A 595 50.54 21.00 10.24
N GLN A 596 51.79 20.52 10.31
CA GLN A 596 52.17 19.23 9.70
C GLN A 596 51.43 18.05 10.32
N GLN A 597 51.24 18.04 11.64
CA GLN A 597 50.46 16.99 12.33
C GLN A 597 48.97 17.05 11.97
N ILE A 598 48.37 18.23 11.83
CA ILE A 598 46.99 18.41 11.39
C ILE A 598 46.83 17.96 9.93
N ALA A 599 47.78 18.30 9.05
CA ALA A 599 47.79 17.81 7.68
C ALA A 599 47.95 16.27 7.60
N GLN A 600 48.81 15.69 8.46
CA GLN A 600 48.94 14.24 8.60
C GLN A 600 47.67 13.58 9.15
N LEU A 601 47.03 14.16 10.17
CA LEU A 601 45.77 13.67 10.74
C LEU A 601 44.62 13.76 9.73
N THR A 602 44.58 14.82 8.92
CA THR A 602 43.58 14.99 7.86
C THR A 602 43.79 13.96 6.75
N SER A 603 45.05 13.74 6.33
CA SER A 603 45.41 12.69 5.37
C SER A 603 45.12 11.28 5.90
N GLN A 604 45.35 11.03 7.20
CA GLN A 604 45.01 9.77 7.86
C GLN A 604 43.49 9.58 7.99
N TYR A 605 42.73 10.65 8.22
CA TYR A 605 41.27 10.62 8.26
C TYR A 605 40.68 10.28 6.89
N ASP A 606 41.18 10.89 5.81
CA ASP A 606 40.75 10.59 4.45
C ASP A 606 41.14 9.16 4.04
N ALA A 607 42.34 8.70 4.39
CA ALA A 607 42.76 7.31 4.17
C ALA A 607 41.91 6.31 4.96
N LEU A 608 41.55 6.61 6.21
CA LEU A 608 40.70 5.76 7.05
C LEU A 608 39.27 5.72 6.50
N LYS A 609 38.71 6.85 6.05
CA LYS A 609 37.40 6.93 5.40
C LYS A 609 37.34 6.07 4.14
N GLN A 610 38.37 6.14 3.29
CA GLN A 610 38.47 5.32 2.09
C GLN A 610 38.65 3.82 2.39
N GLN A 611 39.33 3.48 3.48
CA GLN A 611 39.45 2.09 3.96
C GLN A 611 38.10 1.53 4.46
N VAL A 612 37.28 2.34 5.15
CA VAL A 612 35.93 1.94 5.61
C VAL A 612 34.99 1.74 4.42
N GLU A 613 34.98 2.64 3.44
CA GLU A 613 34.17 2.49 2.21
C GLU A 613 34.58 1.24 1.41
N THR A 614 35.88 0.96 1.32
CA THR A 614 36.39 -0.26 0.67
C THR A 614 35.99 -1.51 1.43
N LEU A 615 36.03 -1.49 2.76
CA LEU A 615 35.60 -2.61 3.61
C LEU A 615 34.09 -2.90 3.44
N MET A 616 33.25 -1.87 3.48
CA MET A 616 31.80 -1.97 3.29
C MET A 616 31.43 -2.53 1.92
N ASN A 617 32.14 -2.09 0.86
CA ASN A 617 31.92 -2.59 -0.50
C ASN A 617 32.41 -4.03 -0.71
N ARG A 618 33.39 -4.51 0.06
CA ARG A 618 33.90 -5.89 -0.02
C ARG A 618 32.99 -6.93 0.62
N ILE A 619 32.06 -6.53 1.51
CA ILE A 619 31.09 -7.45 2.13
C ILE A 619 30.11 -7.93 1.05
N GLN A 620 30.15 -9.20 0.70
CA GLN A 620 29.29 -9.82 -0.31
C GLN A 620 28.02 -10.43 0.30
N SER A 621 28.15 -11.04 1.48
CA SER A 621 27.04 -11.63 2.26
C SER A 621 27.01 -11.06 3.67
N PHE A 622 25.80 -10.83 4.21
CA PHE A 622 25.54 -10.25 5.52
C PHE A 622 24.21 -10.79 6.06
N GLU A 623 24.26 -11.91 6.79
CA GLU A 623 23.06 -12.67 7.18
C GLU A 623 22.96 -12.87 8.71
N LEU A 624 21.77 -12.61 9.27
CA LEU A 624 21.47 -12.85 10.68
C LEU A 624 20.98 -14.30 10.89
N LEU A 625 21.75 -15.05 11.67
CA LEU A 625 21.46 -16.44 12.03
C LEU A 625 20.39 -16.50 13.12
N ALA A 626 19.49 -17.48 13.01
CA ALA A 626 18.47 -17.77 14.02
C ALA A 626 19.00 -18.74 15.07
N ASP A 627 18.56 -18.59 16.32
CA ASP A 627 18.88 -19.53 17.40
C ASP A 627 17.98 -20.78 17.39
N TYR A 628 16.81 -20.68 16.78
CA TYR A 628 15.82 -21.75 16.67
C TYR A 628 15.50 -22.07 15.21
N ASN A 629 15.12 -23.34 14.95
CA ASN A 629 14.76 -23.82 13.61
C ASN A 629 13.51 -23.14 13.01
N ASP A 630 12.71 -22.45 13.83
CA ASP A 630 11.56 -21.65 13.38
C ASP A 630 11.95 -20.25 12.90
N GLY A 631 13.25 -19.93 12.88
CA GLY A 631 13.78 -18.64 12.46
C GLY A 631 13.78 -17.57 13.55
N THR A 632 13.45 -17.91 14.80
CA THR A 632 13.48 -16.96 15.93
C THR A 632 14.87 -16.82 16.55
N VAL A 633 15.13 -15.63 17.09
CA VAL A 633 16.33 -15.30 17.87
C VAL A 633 15.99 -15.30 19.35
N LYS A 634 16.91 -15.83 20.16
CA LYS A 634 16.76 -16.02 21.58
C LYS A 634 16.98 -14.73 22.36
N VAL A 635 16.06 -14.47 23.29
CA VAL A 635 16.14 -13.39 24.26
C VAL A 635 16.21 -13.98 25.66
N LYS A 636 17.12 -13.47 26.48
CA LYS A 636 17.32 -13.88 27.86
C LYS A 636 17.05 -12.72 28.81
N GLU A 637 16.21 -12.94 29.81
CA GLU A 637 16.06 -12.02 30.92
C GLU A 637 17.30 -12.12 31.83
N THR A 638 17.96 -11.00 32.09
CA THR A 638 19.17 -10.96 32.94
C THR A 638 18.87 -10.45 34.33
N THR A 639 17.96 -9.47 34.44
CA THR A 639 17.34 -9.01 35.68
C THR A 639 15.86 -8.72 35.39
N PRO A 640 14.99 -8.66 36.42
CA PRO A 640 13.56 -8.42 36.20
C PRO A 640 13.30 -7.19 35.33
N GLY A 641 12.67 -7.39 34.17
CA GLY A 641 12.35 -6.33 33.19
C GLY A 641 13.50 -5.91 32.27
N HIS A 642 14.68 -6.51 32.39
CA HIS A 642 15.84 -6.28 31.54
C HIS A 642 16.21 -7.53 30.73
N TYR A 643 16.27 -7.36 29.42
CA TYR A 643 16.45 -8.43 28.47
C TYR A 643 17.69 -8.21 27.63
N THR A 644 18.41 -9.29 27.36
CA THR A 644 19.58 -9.31 26.49
C THR A 644 19.42 -10.34 25.39
N MET A 645 20.01 -10.08 24.22
CA MET A 645 20.10 -11.03 23.12
C MET A 645 21.50 -10.99 22.50
N GLU A 646 21.94 -12.12 21.96
CA GLU A 646 23.21 -12.24 21.23
C GLU A 646 22.89 -12.56 19.77
N LEU A 647 23.12 -11.61 18.87
CA LEU A 647 22.81 -11.72 17.45
C LEU A 647 24.05 -12.18 16.69
N LYS A 648 24.00 -13.38 16.10
CA LYS A 648 25.09 -13.93 15.30
C LYS A 648 24.90 -13.60 13.83
N VAL A 649 25.85 -12.89 13.25
CA VAL A 649 25.79 -12.42 11.87
C VAL A 649 26.94 -13.01 11.08
N GLU A 650 26.63 -13.76 10.04
CA GLU A 650 27.61 -14.31 9.12
C GLU A 650 28.01 -13.26 8.08
N ILE A 651 29.31 -13.04 7.90
CA ILE A 651 29.87 -12.05 6.99
C ILE A 651 30.85 -12.70 6.02
N THR A 652 30.64 -12.50 4.72
CA THR A 652 31.55 -12.99 3.67
C THR A 652 32.18 -11.83 2.91
N PRO A 653 33.51 -11.80 2.72
CA PRO A 653 34.53 -12.75 3.20
C PRO A 653 34.85 -12.61 4.70
N GLU A 654 35.32 -13.71 5.32
CA GLU A 654 35.60 -13.81 6.78
C GLU A 654 36.54 -12.70 7.31
N ASP A 655 37.52 -12.24 6.51
CA ASP A 655 38.47 -11.19 6.91
C ASP A 655 37.80 -9.81 7.10
N ALA A 656 36.57 -9.63 6.60
CA ALA A 656 35.81 -8.40 6.80
C ALA A 656 35.21 -8.29 8.21
N ALA A 657 34.82 -9.41 8.83
CA ALA A 657 34.19 -9.43 10.16
C ALA A 657 35.13 -8.87 11.25
N GLY A 658 36.39 -9.30 11.26
CA GLY A 658 37.38 -8.84 12.25
C GLY A 658 37.80 -7.38 12.11
N LYS A 659 37.56 -6.75 10.96
CA LYS A 659 37.81 -5.31 10.78
C LYS A 659 36.64 -4.45 11.28
N LEU A 660 35.42 -5.00 11.30
CA LEU A 660 34.23 -4.28 11.80
C LEU A 660 34.22 -4.15 13.33
N THR A 661 34.76 -5.11 14.08
CA THR A 661 34.83 -5.06 15.56
C THR A 661 35.65 -3.88 16.09
N ASN A 662 36.63 -3.40 15.31
CA ASN A 662 37.48 -2.27 15.67
C ASN A 662 36.87 -0.89 15.33
N LEU A 663 35.71 -0.86 14.65
CA LEU A 663 35.05 0.38 14.19
C LEU A 663 33.82 0.69 15.06
N LYS A 664 33.96 1.66 15.96
CA LYS A 664 32.85 2.10 16.82
C LYS A 664 31.78 2.84 16.00
N GLY A 665 30.51 2.50 16.22
CA GLY A 665 29.35 3.22 15.66
C GLY A 665 28.89 2.76 14.26
N ILE A 666 29.57 1.79 13.65
CA ILE A 666 29.19 1.26 12.32
C ILE A 666 28.08 0.20 12.41
N VAL A 667 28.13 -0.64 13.45
CA VAL A 667 27.15 -1.71 13.70
C VAL A 667 26.01 -1.15 14.56
N GLY A 668 24.79 -1.25 14.05
CA GLY A 668 23.57 -0.84 14.76
C GLY A 668 22.48 -1.90 14.70
N LEU A 669 21.33 -1.58 15.29
CA LEU A 669 20.16 -2.45 15.33
C LEU A 669 18.92 -1.72 14.82
N ARG A 670 18.06 -2.45 14.10
CA ARG A 670 16.69 -2.03 13.76
C ARG A 670 15.69 -2.96 14.41
N CYS A 671 14.69 -2.39 15.07
CA CYS A 671 13.56 -3.11 15.66
C CYS A 671 12.26 -2.67 14.98
N ARG A 672 11.34 -3.62 14.73
CA ARG A 672 9.98 -3.36 14.24
C ARG A 672 8.99 -4.35 14.84
N GLU A 673 7.70 -4.03 14.79
CA GLU A 673 6.63 -4.93 15.22
C GLU A 673 6.40 -6.09 14.23
N VAL A 674 5.96 -7.25 14.73
CA VAL A 674 5.57 -8.42 13.90
C VAL A 674 4.25 -8.18 13.17
N ILE A 675 3.34 -7.38 13.74
CA ILE A 675 2.07 -6.96 13.14
C ILE A 675 1.89 -5.46 13.43
N PRO A 676 1.68 -4.58 12.42
CA PRO A 676 1.44 -3.16 12.67
C PRO A 676 0.06 -2.96 13.28
N VAL A 677 -0.02 -2.74 14.59
CA VAL A 677 -1.29 -2.41 15.27
C VAL A 677 -1.35 -0.89 15.45
N ARG A 678 -2.50 -0.26 15.15
CA ARG A 678 -2.71 1.20 15.25
C ARG A 678 -2.78 1.73 16.71
N SER A 679 -2.08 1.11 17.65
CA SER A 679 -1.96 1.57 19.04
C SER A 679 -0.54 2.01 19.32
N SER A 680 -0.39 3.19 19.91
CA SER A 680 0.88 3.87 20.18
C SER A 680 1.70 3.20 21.29
N ASN A 681 2.18 1.97 21.08
CA ASN A 681 3.22 1.40 21.91
C ASN A 681 4.56 1.77 21.26
N SER A 682 5.35 2.61 21.94
CA SER A 682 6.70 2.96 21.47
C SER A 682 7.54 1.69 21.36
N LEU A 683 8.22 1.51 20.22
CA LEU A 683 9.18 0.41 20.04
C LEU A 683 10.20 0.42 21.21
N PRO A 684 10.58 -0.75 21.74
CA PRO A 684 11.56 -0.83 22.81
C PRO A 684 12.90 -0.23 22.36
N ALA A 685 13.47 0.62 23.20
CA ALA A 685 14.79 1.20 22.97
C ALA A 685 15.86 0.10 23.16
N MET A 686 16.40 -0.40 22.04
CA MET A 686 17.44 -1.42 22.04
C MET A 686 18.81 -0.78 21.83
N THR A 687 19.79 -1.16 22.66
CA THR A 687 21.15 -0.63 22.61
C THR A 687 22.13 -1.75 22.31
N VAL A 688 23.02 -1.55 21.33
CA VAL A 688 24.16 -2.45 21.10
C VAL A 688 25.18 -2.20 22.21
N GLU A 689 25.38 -3.19 23.06
CA GLU A 689 26.29 -3.10 24.21
C GLU A 689 27.72 -3.46 23.81
N GLU A 690 27.87 -4.48 22.98
CA GLU A 690 29.16 -5.05 22.63
C GLU A 690 29.09 -5.74 21.25
N VAL A 691 30.18 -5.67 20.49
CA VAL A 691 30.35 -6.39 19.22
C VAL A 691 31.66 -7.17 19.29
N THR A 692 31.56 -8.50 19.22
CA THR A 692 32.71 -9.40 19.25
C THR A 692 32.73 -10.27 18.00
N GLN A 693 33.87 -10.89 17.71
CA GLN A 693 34.03 -11.86 16.64
C GLN A 693 34.10 -13.26 17.24
N SER A 694 33.27 -14.19 16.75
CA SER A 694 33.43 -15.63 16.96
C SER A 694 34.31 -16.24 15.86
N ALA A 695 34.86 -17.43 16.10
CA ALA A 695 35.64 -18.14 15.09
C ALA A 695 34.83 -18.35 13.79
N TYR A 696 35.47 -18.31 12.62
CA TYR A 696 34.88 -18.59 11.29
C TYR A 696 34.04 -17.47 10.66
N GLY A 697 34.37 -16.19 10.87
CA GLY A 697 33.74 -15.08 10.14
C GLY A 697 32.36 -14.65 10.64
N GLU A 698 31.98 -15.10 11.83
CA GLU A 698 30.76 -14.68 12.52
C GLU A 698 31.00 -13.47 13.43
N LEU A 699 30.12 -12.47 13.32
CA LEU A 699 30.06 -11.30 14.19
C LEU A 699 28.95 -11.50 15.22
N THR A 700 29.28 -11.45 16.51
CA THR A 700 28.30 -11.53 17.61
C THR A 700 28.00 -10.12 18.13
N VAL A 701 26.76 -9.68 18.00
CA VAL A 701 26.26 -8.38 18.45
C VAL A 701 25.39 -8.56 19.68
N LYS A 702 25.86 -8.11 20.83
CA LYS A 702 25.14 -8.17 22.10
C LYS A 702 24.29 -6.93 22.26
N VAL A 703 23.00 -7.12 22.54
CA VAL A 703 21.99 -6.06 22.60
C VAL A 703 21.22 -6.16 23.91
N GLY A 704 21.08 -5.03 24.60
CA GLY A 704 20.28 -4.89 25.82
C GLY A 704 19.07 -3.98 25.60
N PHE A 705 17.96 -4.29 26.27
CA PHE A 705 16.72 -3.51 26.26
C PHE A 705 15.84 -3.77 27.48
N THR A 706 14.80 -2.96 27.66
CA THR A 706 13.84 -3.06 28.77
C THR A 706 12.41 -3.16 28.22
N LEU A 707 11.54 -3.89 28.93
CA LEU A 707 10.12 -4.00 28.61
C LEU A 707 9.29 -3.73 29.88
N GLU A 708 8.15 -3.06 29.73
CA GLU A 708 7.27 -2.66 30.84
C GLU A 708 6.42 -3.83 31.39
N GLU A 709 6.20 -4.87 30.58
CA GLU A 709 5.40 -6.04 30.95
C GLU A 709 6.29 -7.26 31.26
N ALA A 710 5.98 -7.97 32.35
CA ALA A 710 6.63 -9.24 32.68
C ALA A 710 6.17 -10.34 31.72
N LEU A 711 7.11 -11.04 31.10
CA LEU A 711 6.87 -12.03 30.05
C LEU A 711 7.10 -13.46 30.53
N GLU A 712 6.28 -14.41 30.09
CA GLU A 712 6.44 -15.82 30.44
C GLU A 712 7.47 -16.52 29.53
N GLY A 713 8.30 -17.39 30.12
CA GLY A 713 9.36 -18.11 29.40
C GLY A 713 8.83 -18.92 28.20
N GLY A 714 9.49 -18.80 27.04
CA GLY A 714 9.11 -19.48 25.81
C GLY A 714 8.15 -18.70 24.90
N GLN A 715 7.62 -17.56 25.34
CA GLN A 715 6.71 -16.70 24.59
C GLN A 715 7.43 -16.01 23.41
N ALA A 716 6.76 -15.96 22.25
CA ALA A 716 7.19 -15.14 21.13
C ALA A 716 6.89 -13.67 21.42
N LEU A 717 7.89 -12.81 21.26
CA LEU A 717 7.73 -11.37 21.46
C LEU A 717 7.08 -10.74 20.22
N PRO A 718 6.31 -9.64 20.38
CA PRO A 718 5.69 -8.93 19.26
C PRO A 718 6.70 -8.13 18.41
N TYR A 719 8.00 -8.34 18.60
CA TYR A 719 9.08 -7.60 17.98
C TYR A 719 9.99 -8.51 17.14
N GLN A 720 10.58 -7.92 16.11
CA GLN A 720 11.57 -8.54 15.25
C GLN A 720 12.73 -7.57 15.01
N VAL A 721 13.93 -8.10 14.92
CA VAL A 721 15.18 -7.32 14.86
C VAL A 721 16.00 -7.66 13.63
N ALA A 722 16.75 -6.67 13.15
CA ALA A 722 17.76 -6.82 12.12
C ALA A 722 19.03 -6.06 12.53
N VAL A 723 20.19 -6.60 12.17
CA VAL A 723 21.48 -5.92 12.35
C VAL A 723 21.73 -5.04 11.13
N VAL A 724 22.25 -3.84 11.36
CA VAL A 724 22.55 -2.87 10.30
C VAL A 724 24.02 -2.47 10.35
N LEU A 725 24.64 -2.35 9.18
CA LEU A 725 25.91 -1.66 8.99
C LEU A 725 25.63 -0.34 8.29
N ASN A 726 26.08 0.77 8.89
CA ASN A 726 25.91 2.10 8.35
C ASN A 726 27.15 2.96 8.62
N ASP A 727 27.83 3.39 7.57
CA ASP A 727 28.97 4.32 7.62
C ASP A 727 28.59 5.77 7.25
N GLY A 728 27.30 6.03 7.00
CA GLY A 728 26.76 7.30 6.52
C GLY A 728 26.55 7.38 4.99
N ASN A 729 27.29 6.58 4.21
CA ASN A 729 27.23 6.53 2.74
C ASN A 729 26.70 5.18 2.21
N ASN A 730 27.06 4.08 2.86
CA ASN A 730 26.71 2.71 2.52
C ASN A 730 25.83 2.10 3.62
N TYR A 731 24.76 1.42 3.21
CA TYR A 731 23.77 0.83 4.11
C TYR A 731 23.57 -0.65 3.80
N LYS A 732 23.80 -1.53 4.78
CA LYS A 732 23.51 -2.97 4.68
C LYS A 732 22.66 -3.40 5.87
N LEU A 733 21.62 -4.18 5.61
CA LEU A 733 20.64 -4.60 6.61
C LEU A 733 20.40 -6.11 6.46
N THR A 734 20.43 -6.85 7.56
CA THR A 734 20.03 -8.26 7.55
C THR A 734 18.53 -8.41 7.39
N GLU A 735 18.05 -9.63 7.13
CA GLU A 735 16.63 -9.91 7.30
C GLU A 735 16.20 -9.71 8.76
N TYR A 736 14.93 -9.36 8.94
CA TYR A 736 14.34 -9.25 10.27
C TYR A 736 14.00 -10.62 10.81
N ARG A 737 14.47 -10.94 12.01
CA ARG A 737 14.18 -12.18 12.72
C ARG A 737 13.29 -11.91 13.94
N PRO A 738 12.20 -12.68 14.14
CA PRO A 738 11.34 -12.57 15.32
C PRO A 738 12.08 -12.97 16.60
N LEU A 739 11.72 -12.32 17.71
CA LEU A 739 12.33 -12.57 19.02
C LEU A 739 11.51 -13.55 19.86
N ARG A 740 12.19 -14.37 20.66
CA ARG A 740 11.55 -15.34 21.55
C ARG A 740 12.26 -15.40 22.90
N LEU A 741 11.50 -15.38 23.99
CA LEU A 741 12.05 -15.49 25.34
C LEU A 741 12.50 -16.93 25.64
N GLU A 742 13.67 -17.09 26.23
CA GLU A 742 14.21 -18.39 26.66
C GLU A 742 13.24 -19.09 27.63
N SER A 743 12.79 -20.30 27.28
CA SER A 743 11.91 -21.10 28.14
C SER A 743 12.72 -21.71 29.29
N HIS A 744 12.25 -21.56 30.53
CA HIS A 744 12.94 -22.00 31.74
C HIS A 744 12.92 -23.53 31.99
N GLU A 745 12.26 -24.34 31.15
CA GLU A 745 12.18 -25.79 31.35
C GLU A 745 12.91 -26.59 30.26
N ALA A 746 13.80 -27.49 30.68
CA ALA A 746 14.48 -28.43 29.80
C ALA A 746 13.48 -29.37 29.10
N MET A 747 13.64 -29.55 27.78
CA MET A 747 12.90 -30.55 27.03
C MET A 747 13.25 -31.95 27.55
N ASP A 748 12.28 -32.64 28.16
CA ASP A 748 12.42 -34.08 28.41
C ASP A 748 11.65 -34.82 27.30
N THR A 749 12.39 -35.13 26.23
CA THR A 749 11.89 -35.89 25.07
C THR A 749 12.24 -37.38 25.17
N ASN A 750 12.89 -37.82 26.26
CA ASN A 750 13.40 -39.19 26.40
C ASN A 750 12.97 -39.89 27.70
N THR A 751 12.06 -39.31 28.49
CA THR A 751 11.45 -39.97 29.66
C THR A 751 10.21 -40.74 29.25
N ASP A 752 9.98 -41.86 29.94
CA ASP A 752 8.78 -42.67 29.77
C ASP A 752 7.59 -42.00 30.46
N TYR A 753 6.43 -42.04 29.83
CA TYR A 753 5.20 -41.46 30.38
C TYR A 753 4.19 -42.59 30.60
N THR A 754 3.46 -42.48 31.71
CA THR A 754 2.29 -43.32 31.98
C THR A 754 1.09 -42.66 31.32
N PHE A 755 0.47 -43.38 30.38
CA PHE A 755 -0.75 -42.93 29.69
C PHE A 755 -1.98 -43.49 30.39
N MET A 756 -2.96 -42.65 30.70
CA MET A 756 -4.17 -43.02 31.43
C MET A 756 -5.42 -42.61 30.67
N ALA A 757 -6.33 -43.55 30.40
CA ALA A 757 -7.68 -43.27 29.89
C ALA A 757 -8.66 -43.24 31.06
N GLY A 758 -9.03 -42.05 31.53
CA GLY A 758 -9.79 -41.92 32.78
C GLY A 758 -9.00 -42.49 33.96
N THR A 759 -9.47 -43.58 34.56
CA THR A 759 -8.78 -44.27 35.68
C THR A 759 -7.94 -45.47 35.24
N GLU A 760 -7.99 -45.86 33.96
CA GLU A 760 -7.28 -47.03 33.44
C GLU A 760 -5.87 -46.66 32.94
N ILE A 761 -4.84 -47.38 33.39
CA ILE A 761 -3.49 -47.25 32.83
C ILE A 761 -3.41 -48.05 31.53
N LEU A 762 -3.01 -47.37 30.45
CA LEU A 762 -2.93 -47.97 29.13
C LEU A 762 -1.70 -48.87 28.99
N GLN A 763 -1.88 -50.02 28.36
CA GLN A 763 -0.82 -50.97 28.04
C GLN A 763 -0.10 -50.52 26.77
N THR A 764 0.91 -49.65 26.93
CA THR A 764 1.64 -49.05 25.82
C THR A 764 2.98 -49.75 25.54
N LYS A 765 3.46 -49.71 24.29
CA LYS A 765 4.79 -50.19 23.87
C LYS A 765 5.59 -49.08 23.18
N GLU A 766 6.91 -49.23 23.13
CA GLU A 766 7.80 -48.26 22.44
C GLU A 766 7.88 -48.47 20.92
N ASP A 767 7.41 -49.62 20.40
CA ASP A 767 7.51 -49.99 18.99
C ASP A 767 6.16 -50.41 18.39
N ILE A 768 5.99 -50.18 17.09
CA ILE A 768 4.74 -50.37 16.35
C ILE A 768 4.46 -51.84 15.97
N GLY A 769 5.44 -52.73 16.11
CA GLY A 769 5.34 -54.13 15.75
C GLY A 769 4.25 -54.86 16.52
N VAL A 770 3.28 -55.46 15.81
CA VAL A 770 2.15 -56.16 16.44
C VAL A 770 2.57 -57.34 17.32
N GLY A 771 3.75 -57.93 17.06
CA GLY A 771 4.32 -59.00 17.88
C GLY A 771 4.76 -58.55 19.28
N ASN A 772 4.88 -57.24 19.53
CA ASN A 772 5.23 -56.67 20.83
C ASN A 772 4.04 -56.58 21.79
N PHE A 773 2.81 -56.81 21.28
CA PHE A 773 1.58 -56.77 22.07
C PHE A 773 1.10 -58.19 22.36
N ALA A 774 1.08 -58.55 23.64
CA ALA A 774 0.42 -59.78 24.07
C ALA A 774 -1.09 -59.68 23.85
N GLU A 775 -1.76 -60.82 23.71
CA GLU A 775 -3.19 -60.85 23.40
C GLU A 775 -4.06 -60.13 24.46
N SER A 776 -3.62 -60.12 25.72
CA SER A 776 -4.26 -59.39 26.84
C SER A 776 -4.01 -57.87 26.80
N GLU A 777 -3.05 -57.40 26.01
CA GLU A 777 -2.69 -55.98 25.85
C GLU A 777 -3.35 -55.35 24.61
N ILE A 778 -4.12 -56.13 23.84
CA ILE A 778 -4.83 -55.65 22.65
C ILE A 778 -6.26 -55.29 23.02
N TYR A 779 -6.59 -54.01 22.89
CA TYR A 779 -7.90 -53.44 23.18
C TYR A 779 -8.93 -53.87 22.14
N LYS A 780 -10.13 -54.29 22.57
CA LYS A 780 -11.22 -54.62 21.65
C LYS A 780 -11.92 -53.33 21.21
N LEU A 781 -12.05 -53.14 19.89
CA LEU A 781 -12.63 -51.93 19.30
C LEU A 781 -13.83 -52.31 18.40
N PRO A 782 -15.06 -52.36 18.94
CA PRO A 782 -16.27 -52.77 18.22
C PRO A 782 -16.84 -51.63 17.37
N VAL A 783 -16.17 -51.30 16.28
CA VAL A 783 -16.47 -50.13 15.43
C VAL A 783 -16.87 -50.47 14.00
N LEU A 784 -16.90 -51.76 13.64
CA LEU A 784 -17.15 -52.21 12.27
C LEU A 784 -18.63 -52.50 12.00
N LYS A 785 -19.06 -52.26 10.77
CA LYS A 785 -20.40 -52.60 10.27
C LYS A 785 -20.34 -53.10 8.82
N ALA A 786 -21.22 -54.04 8.49
CA ALA A 786 -21.41 -54.49 7.12
C ALA A 786 -22.28 -53.49 6.35
N ILE A 787 -21.77 -52.98 5.22
CA ILE A 787 -22.48 -52.06 4.32
C ILE A 787 -22.30 -52.47 2.86
N LEU A 788 -23.19 -52.01 1.98
CA LEU A 788 -23.01 -52.18 0.53
C LEU A 788 -22.18 -51.02 -0.02
N ASN A 789 -21.14 -51.33 -0.79
CA ASN A 789 -20.37 -50.32 -1.52
C ASN A 789 -21.11 -49.84 -2.78
N GLN A 790 -20.56 -48.85 -3.49
CA GLN A 790 -21.20 -48.24 -4.66
C GLN A 790 -21.43 -49.22 -5.84
N SER A 791 -20.73 -50.36 -5.86
CA SER A 791 -20.91 -51.43 -6.86
C SER A 791 -21.84 -52.55 -6.38
N GLY A 792 -22.51 -52.39 -5.23
CA GLY A 792 -23.44 -53.38 -4.67
C GLY A 792 -22.76 -54.57 -3.95
N ALA A 793 -21.44 -54.52 -3.73
CA ALA A 793 -20.71 -55.55 -3.00
C ALA A 793 -20.76 -55.30 -1.49
N SER A 794 -20.97 -56.35 -0.69
CA SER A 794 -20.96 -56.28 0.77
C SER A 794 -19.52 -56.13 1.29
N ILE A 795 -19.26 -55.05 2.01
CA ILE A 795 -17.97 -54.76 2.66
C ILE A 795 -18.17 -54.53 4.17
N CYS A 796 -17.18 -54.87 4.99
CA CYS A 796 -17.17 -54.64 6.43
C CYS A 796 -16.03 -53.69 6.83
N GLN A 797 -16.39 -52.50 7.29
CA GLN A 797 -15.47 -51.40 7.58
C GLN A 797 -15.94 -50.54 8.76
N ILE A 798 -15.15 -49.53 9.16
CA ILE A 798 -15.46 -48.66 10.31
C ILE A 798 -16.72 -47.82 10.03
N GLU A 799 -17.67 -47.81 10.96
CA GLU A 799 -18.92 -47.06 10.86
C GLU A 799 -18.74 -45.61 11.33
N GLY A 800 -18.76 -44.65 10.40
CA GLY A 800 -18.69 -43.23 10.72
C GLY A 800 -17.41 -42.85 11.46
N ILE A 801 -17.51 -41.88 12.39
CA ILE A 801 -16.42 -41.42 13.25
C ILE A 801 -16.64 -42.02 14.64
N GLN A 802 -15.68 -42.79 15.14
CA GLN A 802 -15.76 -43.48 16.44
C GLN A 802 -14.57 -43.09 17.33
N SER A 803 -14.79 -42.91 18.63
CA SER A 803 -13.69 -42.66 19.57
C SER A 803 -12.90 -43.94 19.85
N LEU A 804 -11.57 -43.84 19.98
CA LEU A 804 -10.71 -44.97 20.36
C LEU A 804 -10.87 -45.36 21.83
N PHE A 805 -11.13 -44.38 22.69
CA PHE A 805 -11.37 -44.55 24.12
C PHE A 805 -12.63 -43.78 24.55
N ASN A 806 -13.29 -44.25 25.62
CA ASN A 806 -14.49 -43.61 26.17
C ASN A 806 -14.18 -42.40 27.08
N ALA A 807 -12.91 -42.21 27.45
CA ALA A 807 -12.43 -41.09 28.26
C ALA A 807 -11.20 -40.46 27.59
N ALA A 808 -10.94 -39.17 27.89
CA ALA A 808 -9.74 -38.50 27.43
C ALA A 808 -8.49 -39.18 28.01
N VAL A 809 -7.46 -39.34 27.18
CA VAL A 809 -6.17 -39.88 27.63
C VAL A 809 -5.29 -38.74 28.10
N THR A 810 -4.75 -38.86 29.31
CA THR A 810 -3.71 -37.98 29.83
C THR A 810 -2.39 -38.73 29.96
N ALA A 811 -1.29 -38.00 30.01
CA ALA A 811 0.04 -38.56 30.17
C ALA A 811 0.78 -37.89 31.33
N SER A 812 1.34 -38.70 32.23
CA SER A 812 2.13 -38.23 33.37
C SER A 812 3.54 -38.78 33.30
N SER A 813 4.54 -37.93 33.56
CA SER A 813 5.95 -38.34 33.57
C SER A 813 6.17 -39.41 34.65
N THR A 814 6.96 -40.43 34.34
CA THR A 814 7.33 -41.49 35.30
C THR A 814 8.41 -41.04 36.29
N VAL A 815 9.01 -39.86 36.10
CA VAL A 815 10.04 -39.31 37.00
C VAL A 815 9.40 -38.84 38.30
N GLU A 816 9.86 -39.42 39.41
CA GLU A 816 9.39 -39.10 40.75
C GLU A 816 9.58 -37.61 41.07
N GLY A 817 8.51 -36.94 41.53
CA GLY A 817 8.53 -35.50 41.83
C GLY A 817 8.31 -34.56 40.64
N SER A 818 8.12 -35.08 39.42
CA SER A 818 7.85 -34.25 38.24
C SER A 818 6.55 -33.43 38.36
N SER A 819 6.60 -32.16 37.94
CA SER A 819 5.43 -31.28 37.78
C SER A 819 4.58 -31.64 36.56
N ARG A 820 5.10 -32.48 35.65
CA ARG A 820 4.46 -32.87 34.37
C ARG A 820 3.48 -34.01 34.58
N LYS A 821 2.31 -33.65 35.10
CA LYS A 821 1.20 -34.56 35.36
C LYS A 821 0.00 -34.20 34.48
N ASP A 822 -0.74 -35.23 34.09
CA ASP A 822 -2.00 -35.12 33.37
C ASP A 822 -1.93 -34.29 32.08
N LEU A 823 -0.83 -34.40 31.34
CA LEU A 823 -0.65 -33.70 30.08
C LEU A 823 -1.63 -34.20 29.02
N PRO A 824 -2.16 -33.31 28.14
CA PRO A 824 -2.99 -33.72 27.01
C PRO A 824 -2.23 -34.64 26.05
N VAL A 825 -2.93 -35.61 25.46
CA VAL A 825 -2.34 -36.58 24.52
C VAL A 825 -2.89 -36.39 23.12
N VAL A 826 -2.00 -36.42 22.13
CA VAL A 826 -2.36 -36.46 20.71
C VAL A 826 -2.15 -37.85 20.12
N TYR A 827 -3.04 -38.22 19.20
CA TYR A 827 -3.11 -39.55 18.61
C TYR A 827 -2.70 -39.56 17.15
N SER A 828 -2.36 -40.74 16.65
CA SER A 828 -1.90 -40.92 15.27
C SER A 828 -1.96 -42.38 14.84
N LEU A 829 -2.37 -42.64 13.61
CA LEU A 829 -2.32 -43.99 13.05
C LEU A 829 -0.84 -44.39 12.83
N ALA A 830 -0.42 -45.50 13.41
CA ALA A 830 0.98 -45.95 13.36
C ALA A 830 1.16 -47.17 12.45
N ALA A 831 0.28 -48.19 12.54
CA ALA A 831 0.31 -49.35 11.67
C ALA A 831 -1.03 -50.08 11.64
N ILE A 832 -1.27 -50.86 10.59
CA ILE A 832 -2.44 -51.74 10.45
C ILE A 832 -1.93 -53.12 10.07
N TYR A 833 -2.41 -54.16 10.75
CA TYR A 833 -2.05 -55.55 10.52
C TYR A 833 -3.29 -56.38 10.26
N ASP A 834 -3.20 -57.33 9.33
CA ASP A 834 -4.26 -58.31 9.12
C ASP A 834 -4.30 -59.38 10.23
N LYS A 835 -5.25 -60.32 10.13
CA LYS A 835 -5.45 -61.38 11.12
C LYS A 835 -4.21 -62.27 11.30
N GLN A 836 -3.36 -62.34 10.28
CA GLN A 836 -2.13 -63.13 10.27
C GLN A 836 -0.92 -62.33 10.80
N GLY A 837 -1.11 -61.04 11.13
CA GLY A 837 -0.05 -60.17 11.62
C GLY A 837 0.81 -59.55 10.52
N VAL A 838 0.36 -59.58 9.25
CA VAL A 838 1.06 -58.95 8.13
C VAL A 838 0.65 -57.48 8.04
N ALA A 839 1.63 -56.58 7.92
CA ALA A 839 1.40 -55.15 7.80
C ALA A 839 0.67 -54.82 6.48
N ARG A 840 -0.40 -54.03 6.57
CA ARG A 840 -1.27 -53.62 5.45
C ARG A 840 -1.17 -52.12 5.20
N GLY A 841 -0.06 -51.69 4.62
CA GLY A 841 0.21 -50.29 4.32
C GLY A 841 -0.80 -49.68 3.34
N GLU A 842 -1.41 -50.49 2.47
CA GLU A 842 -2.44 -50.05 1.52
C GLU A 842 -3.68 -49.44 2.20
N LEU A 843 -3.94 -49.80 3.46
CA LEU A 843 -5.10 -49.33 4.22
C LEU A 843 -4.92 -47.91 4.80
N TRP A 844 -3.73 -47.31 4.75
CA TRP A 844 -3.50 -45.92 5.19
C TRP A 844 -4.28 -44.89 4.38
N ASN A 845 -4.61 -45.22 3.13
CA ASN A 845 -5.44 -44.41 2.26
C ASN A 845 -6.94 -44.52 2.60
N TYR A 846 -7.33 -45.52 3.39
CA TYR A 846 -8.73 -45.83 3.69
C TYR A 846 -9.10 -45.54 5.15
N ILE A 847 -8.16 -45.62 6.09
CA ILE A 847 -8.41 -45.41 7.53
C ILE A 847 -7.69 -44.15 8.02
N GLU A 848 -8.34 -43.41 8.91
CA GLU A 848 -7.77 -42.25 9.60
C GLU A 848 -7.89 -42.38 11.11
N VAL A 849 -6.88 -41.91 11.83
CA VAL A 849 -6.96 -41.60 13.26
C VAL A 849 -6.66 -40.12 13.45
N SER A 850 -7.62 -39.37 14.00
CA SER A 850 -7.49 -37.94 14.26
C SER A 850 -6.59 -37.67 15.47
N THR A 851 -6.04 -36.45 15.57
CA THR A 851 -5.22 -36.04 16.72
C THR A 851 -6.01 -35.98 18.04
N ALA A 852 -7.34 -36.04 17.98
CA ALA A 852 -8.24 -36.11 19.14
C ALA A 852 -8.60 -37.55 19.54
N GLY A 853 -8.06 -38.57 18.86
CA GLY A 853 -8.27 -39.98 19.22
C GLY A 853 -9.55 -40.58 18.64
N GLN A 854 -9.99 -40.12 17.47
CA GLN A 854 -11.13 -40.68 16.75
C GLN A 854 -10.66 -41.46 15.53
N VAL A 855 -11.29 -42.59 15.23
CA VAL A 855 -11.04 -43.43 14.06
C VAL A 855 -12.22 -43.36 13.07
N SER A 856 -11.93 -43.29 11.77
CA SER A 856 -12.95 -43.27 10.71
C SER A 856 -12.41 -43.80 9.37
N MET A 857 -13.32 -43.98 8.40
CA MET A 857 -12.95 -44.29 7.00
C MET A 857 -12.77 -43.00 6.19
N LYS A 858 -11.62 -42.82 5.54
CA LYS A 858 -11.39 -41.80 4.49
C LYS A 858 -12.14 -42.13 3.19
N SER A 859 -12.30 -43.42 2.92
CA SER A 859 -12.97 -43.94 1.71
C SER A 859 -13.46 -45.36 1.96
N ASN A 860 -14.48 -45.79 1.22
CA ASN A 860 -15.00 -47.16 1.32
C ASN A 860 -13.98 -48.18 0.81
N LEU A 861 -13.93 -49.37 1.42
CA LEU A 861 -13.11 -50.48 0.94
C LEU A 861 -13.50 -50.86 -0.50
N THR A 862 -12.49 -51.19 -1.31
CA THR A 862 -12.64 -51.53 -2.72
C THR A 862 -12.26 -53.00 -2.94
N PRO A 863 -13.24 -53.91 -3.12
CA PRO A 863 -12.97 -55.33 -3.37
C PRO A 863 -12.03 -55.52 -4.58
N GLY A 864 -10.95 -56.28 -4.39
CA GLY A 864 -9.91 -56.50 -5.40
C GLY A 864 -8.66 -55.63 -5.21
N VAL A 865 -8.76 -54.53 -4.46
CA VAL A 865 -7.62 -53.68 -4.04
C VAL A 865 -7.38 -53.79 -2.54
N THR A 866 -8.46 -53.82 -1.75
CA THR A 866 -8.44 -54.00 -0.29
C THR A 866 -9.24 -55.25 0.11
N PRO A 867 -9.04 -55.81 1.32
CA PRO A 867 -9.91 -56.86 1.84
C PRO A 867 -11.37 -56.40 1.90
N THR A 868 -12.31 -57.36 1.79
CA THR A 868 -13.75 -57.11 1.90
C THR A 868 -14.22 -56.95 3.35
N SER A 869 -13.39 -57.29 4.33
CA SER A 869 -13.69 -57.13 5.75
C SER A 869 -12.44 -56.77 6.55
N LEU A 870 -12.55 -55.77 7.42
CA LEU A 870 -11.53 -55.39 8.42
C LEU A 870 -11.70 -56.11 9.76
N GLU A 871 -12.70 -56.98 9.89
CA GLU A 871 -12.94 -57.69 11.15
C GLU A 871 -11.69 -58.49 11.55
N GLY A 872 -11.28 -58.39 12.81
CA GLY A 872 -10.10 -59.06 13.35
C GLY A 872 -8.75 -58.43 12.97
N PHE A 873 -8.73 -57.37 12.17
CA PHE A 873 -7.51 -56.60 11.91
C PHE A 873 -7.06 -55.90 13.20
N LYS A 874 -5.75 -55.69 13.31
CA LYS A 874 -5.13 -55.01 14.45
C LYS A 874 -4.61 -53.65 14.00
N MET A 875 -5.03 -52.60 14.68
CA MET A 875 -4.64 -51.21 14.41
C MET A 875 -3.80 -50.70 15.56
N VAL A 876 -2.57 -50.27 15.26
CA VAL A 876 -1.65 -49.68 16.23
C VAL A 876 -1.73 -48.16 16.13
N VAL A 877 -1.92 -47.50 17.26
CA VAL A 877 -2.09 -46.05 17.39
C VAL A 877 -0.98 -45.49 18.28
N GLY A 878 -0.32 -44.44 17.81
CA GLY A 878 0.69 -43.72 18.59
C GLY A 878 0.06 -42.63 19.46
N LEU A 879 0.53 -42.55 20.70
CA LEU A 879 0.18 -41.59 21.73
C LEU A 879 1.40 -40.71 22.04
N GLN A 880 1.21 -39.40 22.08
CA GLN A 880 2.25 -38.43 22.43
C GLN A 880 1.69 -37.37 23.38
N ALA A 881 2.34 -37.16 24.52
CA ALA A 881 1.99 -36.04 25.40
C ALA A 881 2.38 -34.71 24.74
N LYS A 882 1.46 -33.75 24.70
CA LYS A 882 1.66 -32.45 24.04
C LYS A 882 0.98 -31.31 24.79
N GLN A 883 1.74 -30.28 25.13
CA GLN A 883 1.25 -29.05 25.77
C GLN A 883 1.98 -27.85 25.15
N ASN A 884 1.27 -26.74 24.89
CA ASN A 884 1.85 -25.50 24.33
C ASN A 884 2.71 -25.69 23.06
N GLY A 885 2.33 -26.64 22.20
CA GLY A 885 3.03 -26.94 20.94
C GLY A 885 4.27 -27.83 21.08
N GLN A 886 4.69 -28.18 22.30
CA GLN A 886 5.85 -29.04 22.57
C GLN A 886 5.45 -30.48 22.88
N ASN A 887 6.23 -31.44 22.38
CA ASN A 887 6.07 -32.86 22.71
C ASN A 887 6.85 -33.19 23.98
N TYR A 888 6.22 -33.95 24.88
CA TYR A 888 6.82 -34.40 26.14
C TYR A 888 6.92 -35.91 26.18
N GLY A 889 8.05 -36.42 26.66
CA GLY A 889 8.32 -37.84 26.79
C GLY A 889 8.43 -38.60 25.47
N LYS A 890 8.76 -39.89 25.58
CA LYS A 890 8.77 -40.80 24.44
C LYS A 890 7.36 -41.04 23.93
N ARG A 891 7.25 -41.24 22.61
CA ARG A 891 6.02 -41.69 21.97
C ARG A 891 5.75 -43.14 22.35
N ALA A 892 4.50 -43.44 22.68
CA ALA A 892 4.08 -44.78 23.06
C ALA A 892 2.96 -45.28 22.13
N TYR A 893 2.81 -46.60 22.00
CA TYR A 893 1.88 -47.22 21.05
C TYR A 893 0.92 -48.16 21.76
N VAL A 894 -0.36 -48.09 21.37
CA VAL A 894 -1.44 -48.99 21.82
C VAL A 894 -2.00 -49.75 20.63
N CYS A 895 -2.48 -50.98 20.85
CA CYS A 895 -2.99 -51.85 19.80
C CYS A 895 -4.48 -52.15 20.00
N PHE A 896 -5.26 -52.00 18.94
CA PHE A 896 -6.71 -52.25 18.92
C PHE A 896 -7.04 -53.36 17.95
N ARG A 897 -7.88 -54.32 18.36
CA ARG A 897 -8.52 -55.28 17.46
C ARG A 897 -9.86 -54.73 17.00
N LEU A 898 -10.00 -54.56 15.69
CA LEU A 898 -11.26 -54.15 15.06
C LEU A 898 -12.26 -55.30 15.11
N GLN A 899 -13.47 -55.02 15.60
CA GLN A 899 -14.54 -56.00 15.73
C GLN A 899 -15.85 -55.44 15.20
N MET A 900 -16.76 -56.34 14.81
CA MET A 900 -18.13 -55.97 14.52
C MET A 900 -18.74 -55.27 15.73
N LYS A 901 -19.44 -54.18 15.46
CA LYS A 901 -20.29 -53.53 16.44
C LYS A 901 -21.42 -54.51 16.75
N ASN A 902 -21.52 -54.93 18.01
CA ASN A 902 -22.61 -55.81 18.44
C ASN A 902 -23.90 -55.00 18.44
N ASP A 903 -24.77 -55.20 17.46
CA ASP A 903 -26.14 -54.70 17.48
C ASP A 903 -26.96 -55.52 18.49
N GLY A 904 -26.78 -55.22 19.79
CA GLY A 904 -27.67 -55.67 20.87
C GLY A 904 -27.00 -56.32 22.09
N LEU A 905 -26.76 -55.50 23.13
CA LEU A 905 -27.07 -55.71 24.57
C LEU A 905 -26.07 -54.89 25.43
N ASN A 906 -26.60 -53.80 26.01
CA ASN A 906 -26.09 -52.95 27.11
C ASN A 906 -24.62 -52.50 27.11
#